data_AF-A0A365ZK28-F1
#
_entry.id   AF-A0A365ZK28-F1
#
_cell.length_a   1.000
_cell.length_b   1.000
_cell.length_c   1.000
_cell.angle_alpha   90.00
_cell.angle_beta   90.00
_cell.angle_gamma   90.00
#
_symmetry.space_group_name_H-M   'P 1'
#
loop_
_entity.id
_entity.type
_entity.pdbx_description
1 polymer ?
#
loop_
_entity_poly.entity_id
_entity_poly.type
_entity_poly.pdbx_seq_one_letter_code
_entity_poly.pdbx_strand_id
1 'polypeptide(L)'
;MTTTADTDRQSDTPGDEAESAPESPRTAEPGRRIRALLARRDRLAWLIGGLSLVLGGVFVVVDMAYNQGNLVAPLDDVYIHLQYGKQLGEGHPFQYNTGDPISTGASSLLYAFVLGTAYFLGFKGALFLTFAVLFGVVCMAITAGLVYHLGRALVSRAVGAWAGVLVAVSGPLLWGAASGMEVGLTSLLVTGSVLTFVKERPAVRFRWTPLIAAAMALVRPEGMIFAIMLCGAMLWTLWGVRRERKVVLSALWALLPLAATAAQYLFYRLATGTFTANGVQSKSHLNDRPVFYLGQFIDRTVANIRGAVDYFNGMNGQDFAFPGMLVVFLVGLAYLLVTRKRWRPLLLAVGLGFGAVVLSVSTLSTALIHELRYFHPFMPLYILFTVCGVYALTRVAFAERARRIGMHVLLVVVLLFSLVALPTWGVRLGREAATIRDTDVSLGAWIDGNLPRDAIVAVKDVGAVAYFGNRKVIDTIGLATNGLAEASNNGTGSLYEALRKLPPGERPDYFAIYEPQPGAPMRPLVDAGILGPEPLQTLPVRAPADLTGFRIVPFEDLKVYEAHWQLAGSGEACPVPGDVRDYLNAGDLESEESHDYEARMEQPSLQPNSLLRRQDDVIDSGRVIVGGEAFTAHNLQPGKPLKIAGRILAPGEERSVRVLVDGREVGVWQLGPKRDRWTNESFTVPGDAITSSTVSVELAPVRPMLSPYPEYTSFGYWFIQ
;
A
#
# COMPACT_ATOMS: atom_id res chain seq x y z
N MET A 1 -21.92 -75.59 -55.66
CA MET A 1 -21.22 -76.28 -54.56
C MET A 1 -20.90 -75.22 -53.54
N THR A 2 -21.68 -74.92 -52.50
CA THR A 2 -22.73 -75.60 -51.72
C THR A 2 -23.69 -74.45 -51.32
N THR A 3 -24.85 -74.24 -51.96
CA THR A 3 -26.23 -74.68 -51.55
C THR A 3 -26.51 -74.45 -50.05
N THR A 4 -27.57 -73.76 -49.59
CA THR A 4 -28.88 -73.41 -50.21
C THR A 4 -29.72 -72.52 -49.26
N ALA A 5 -30.58 -71.66 -49.84
CA ALA A 5 -32.01 -71.42 -49.54
C ALA A 5 -32.41 -70.79 -48.17
N ASP A 6 -33.50 -70.02 -47.98
CA ASP A 6 -34.75 -69.93 -48.73
C ASP A 6 -35.65 -68.74 -48.24
N THR A 7 -36.50 -68.22 -49.16
CA THR A 7 -37.93 -67.77 -49.07
C THR A 7 -38.47 -66.86 -47.93
N ASP A 8 -39.56 -66.06 -48.01
CA ASP A 8 -40.55 -65.67 -49.04
C ASP A 8 -41.38 -64.42 -48.56
N ARG A 9 -41.99 -63.71 -49.55
CA ARG A 9 -43.36 -63.09 -49.72
C ARG A 9 -44.31 -62.82 -48.50
N GLN A 10 -45.31 -61.91 -48.46
CA GLN A 10 -46.25 -61.33 -49.48
C GLN A 10 -47.23 -60.25 -48.90
N SER A 11 -47.95 -59.55 -49.82
CA SER A 11 -49.28 -58.83 -49.79
C SER A 11 -49.44 -57.44 -49.11
N ASP A 12 -49.88 -56.33 -49.76
CA ASP A 12 -51.14 -55.93 -50.49
C ASP A 12 -52.38 -55.76 -49.55
N THR A 13 -53.21 -54.69 -49.47
CA THR A 13 -53.41 -53.35 -50.10
C THR A 13 -54.34 -52.46 -49.16
N PRO A 14 -55.09 -51.37 -49.52
CA PRO A 14 -55.09 -50.08 -48.77
C PRO A 14 -56.43 -49.62 -48.14
N GLY A 15 -56.40 -48.49 -47.40
CA GLY A 15 -57.55 -47.59 -47.14
C GLY A 15 -57.97 -47.42 -45.67
N ASP A 16 -57.78 -46.22 -45.09
CA ASP A 16 -58.87 -45.33 -44.66
C ASP A 16 -58.35 -44.13 -43.85
N GLU A 17 -58.97 -42.98 -44.13
CA GLU A 17 -58.77 -41.68 -43.51
C GLU A 17 -59.32 -41.66 -42.07
N ALA A 18 -58.54 -41.13 -41.12
CA ALA A 18 -59.06 -40.59 -39.87
C ALA A 18 -58.13 -39.46 -39.37
N GLU A 19 -58.61 -38.23 -39.49
CA GLU A 19 -58.08 -37.04 -38.83
C GLU A 19 -57.95 -37.28 -37.32
N SER A 20 -56.77 -36.99 -36.76
CA SER A 20 -56.62 -36.75 -35.32
C SER A 20 -55.83 -35.47 -35.07
N ALA A 21 -56.41 -34.63 -34.23
CA ALA A 21 -56.07 -33.24 -33.93
C ALA A 21 -54.66 -33.04 -33.34
N PRO A 22 -54.08 -31.82 -33.44
CA PRO A 22 -52.76 -31.52 -32.91
C PRO A 22 -52.76 -31.45 -31.38
N GLU A 23 -51.87 -32.22 -30.75
CA GLU A 23 -51.58 -32.16 -29.32
C GLU A 23 -51.14 -30.75 -28.90
N SER A 24 -51.88 -30.16 -27.95
CA SER A 24 -51.56 -28.90 -27.30
C SER A 24 -50.19 -28.93 -26.58
N PRO A 25 -49.43 -27.82 -26.55
CA PRO A 25 -48.14 -27.77 -25.88
C PRO A 25 -48.32 -27.80 -24.37
N ARG A 26 -47.87 -28.89 -23.74
CA ARG A 26 -47.81 -29.03 -22.27
C ARG A 26 -47.09 -27.83 -21.65
N THR A 27 -47.81 -27.08 -20.85
CA THR A 27 -47.31 -26.01 -19.98
C THR A 27 -46.16 -26.53 -19.10
N ALA A 28 -44.95 -26.08 -19.40
CA ALA A 28 -43.77 -26.40 -18.59
C ALA A 28 -43.89 -25.71 -17.21
N GLU A 29 -44.06 -26.50 -16.15
CA GLU A 29 -44.12 -26.01 -14.78
C GLU A 29 -42.93 -25.10 -14.43
N PRO A 30 -43.17 -23.93 -13.80
CA PRO A 30 -42.13 -22.97 -13.41
C PRO A 30 -41.01 -23.60 -12.55
N GLY A 31 -41.36 -24.59 -11.72
CA GLY A 31 -40.42 -25.30 -10.83
C GLY A 31 -39.39 -26.17 -11.56
N ARG A 32 -39.71 -26.68 -12.77
CA ARG A 32 -38.80 -27.55 -13.55
C ARG A 32 -37.72 -26.75 -14.27
N ARG A 33 -38.02 -25.50 -14.66
CA ARG A 33 -37.03 -24.55 -15.21
C ARG A 33 -36.07 -24.05 -14.12
N ILE A 34 -36.55 -23.79 -12.90
CA ILE A 34 -35.69 -23.40 -11.77
C ILE A 34 -34.79 -24.56 -11.34
N ARG A 35 -35.32 -25.78 -11.24
CA ARG A 35 -34.51 -26.99 -10.97
C ARG A 35 -33.50 -27.28 -12.09
N ALA A 36 -33.84 -27.04 -13.37
CA ALA A 36 -32.91 -27.18 -14.49
C ALA A 36 -31.83 -26.08 -14.55
N LEU A 37 -32.15 -24.85 -14.15
CA LEU A 37 -31.19 -23.75 -13.96
C LEU A 37 -30.21 -24.04 -12.82
N LEU A 38 -30.70 -24.61 -11.71
CA LEU A 38 -29.88 -25.07 -10.59
C LEU A 38 -29.07 -26.33 -10.92
N ALA A 39 -29.60 -27.24 -11.77
CA ALA A 39 -28.90 -28.44 -12.21
C ALA A 39 -27.82 -28.18 -13.28
N ARG A 40 -27.88 -27.07 -14.01
CA ARG A 40 -26.82 -26.60 -14.94
C ARG A 40 -25.67 -25.88 -14.23
N ARG A 41 -25.81 -25.53 -12.95
CA ARG A 41 -24.73 -24.92 -12.15
C ARG A 41 -23.78 -26.03 -11.68
N ASP A 42 -22.49 -25.86 -11.96
CA ASP A 42 -21.45 -26.81 -11.54
C ASP A 42 -21.39 -26.84 -10.01
N ARG A 43 -22.06 -27.83 -9.41
CA ARG A 43 -22.26 -27.95 -7.96
C ARG A 43 -20.95 -27.85 -7.18
N LEU A 44 -19.85 -28.33 -7.78
CA LEU A 44 -18.53 -28.31 -7.14
C LEU A 44 -18.00 -26.89 -6.92
N ALA A 45 -18.24 -25.96 -7.86
CA ALA A 45 -17.84 -24.56 -7.69
C ALA A 45 -18.54 -23.91 -6.50
N TRP A 46 -19.85 -24.21 -6.33
CA TRP A 46 -20.65 -23.73 -5.21
C TRP A 46 -20.24 -24.37 -3.89
N LEU A 47 -19.88 -25.66 -3.87
CA LEU A 47 -19.36 -26.32 -2.68
C LEU A 47 -18.01 -25.73 -2.25
N ILE A 48 -17.12 -25.44 -3.20
CA ILE A 48 -15.83 -24.78 -2.93
C ILE A 48 -16.05 -23.37 -2.38
N GLY A 49 -16.92 -22.58 -3.02
CA GLY A 49 -17.28 -21.25 -2.51
C GLY A 49 -17.94 -21.31 -1.13
N GLY A 50 -18.83 -22.29 -0.90
CA GLY A 50 -19.46 -22.53 0.39
C GLY A 50 -18.46 -22.91 1.49
N LEU A 51 -17.46 -23.74 1.17
CA LEU A 51 -16.35 -24.04 2.09
C LEU A 51 -15.59 -22.78 2.47
N SER A 52 -15.21 -21.96 1.49
CA SER A 52 -14.51 -20.69 1.74
C SER A 52 -15.35 -19.72 2.57
N LEU A 53 -16.66 -19.65 2.32
CA LEU A 53 -17.60 -18.83 3.08
C LEU A 53 -17.69 -19.27 4.54
N VAL A 54 -17.81 -20.59 4.79
CA VAL A 54 -17.83 -21.15 6.15
C VAL A 54 -16.53 -20.86 6.88
N LEU A 55 -15.38 -21.09 6.24
CA LEU A 55 -14.07 -20.83 6.85
C LEU A 55 -13.84 -19.33 7.10
N GLY A 56 -14.27 -18.46 6.19
CA GLY A 56 -14.25 -17.01 6.43
C GLY A 56 -15.14 -16.62 7.61
N GLY A 57 -16.31 -17.25 7.75
CA GLY A 57 -17.16 -17.11 8.93
C GLY A 57 -16.48 -17.58 10.23
N VAL A 58 -15.69 -18.66 10.18
CA VAL A 58 -14.89 -19.11 11.33
C VAL A 58 -13.86 -18.05 11.73
N PHE A 59 -13.18 -17.41 10.77
CA PHE A 59 -12.23 -16.33 11.06
C PHE A 59 -12.92 -15.15 11.76
N VAL A 60 -14.11 -14.77 11.28
CA VAL A 60 -14.95 -13.74 11.93
C VAL A 60 -15.33 -14.14 13.36
N VAL A 61 -15.72 -15.40 13.58
CA VAL A 61 -16.06 -15.90 14.92
C VAL A 61 -14.83 -15.88 15.85
N VAL A 62 -13.64 -16.22 15.34
CA VAL A 62 -12.40 -16.14 16.11
C VAL A 62 -12.09 -14.70 16.49
N ASP A 63 -12.21 -13.75 15.55
CA ASP A 63 -12.06 -12.32 15.86
C ASP A 63 -12.98 -11.88 17.00
N MET A 64 -14.28 -12.16 16.85
CA MET A 64 -15.27 -11.83 17.88
C MET A 64 -14.96 -12.49 19.22
N ALA A 65 -14.45 -13.73 19.23
CA ALA A 65 -14.08 -14.42 20.46
C ALA A 65 -12.91 -13.73 21.20
N TYR A 66 -11.94 -13.19 20.47
CA TYR A 66 -10.85 -12.38 21.04
C TYR A 66 -11.34 -11.01 21.54
N ASN A 67 -12.44 -10.52 20.98
CA ASN A 67 -12.96 -9.17 21.16
C ASN A 67 -14.31 -9.10 21.90
N GLN A 68 -14.56 -10.07 22.80
CA GLN A 68 -15.73 -10.11 23.68
C GLN A 68 -17.07 -10.02 22.93
N GLY A 69 -17.16 -10.64 21.76
CA GLY A 69 -18.34 -10.63 20.90
C GLY A 69 -18.42 -9.43 19.96
N ASN A 70 -17.46 -8.51 19.97
CA ASN A 70 -17.39 -7.38 19.05
C ASN A 70 -16.45 -7.70 17.90
N LEU A 71 -16.80 -7.24 16.70
CA LEU A 71 -15.92 -7.33 15.54
C LEU A 71 -14.95 -6.15 15.56
N VAL A 72 -13.65 -6.41 15.44
CA VAL A 72 -12.61 -5.37 15.39
C VAL A 72 -11.72 -5.64 14.18
N ALA A 73 -11.33 -4.59 13.46
CA ALA A 73 -10.42 -4.75 12.35
C ALA A 73 -9.00 -5.12 12.86
N PRO A 74 -8.28 -6.02 12.18
CA PRO A 74 -6.93 -6.44 12.58
C PRO A 74 -5.85 -5.39 12.30
N LEU A 75 -6.21 -4.24 11.70
CA LEU A 75 -5.29 -3.22 11.22
C LEU A 75 -5.91 -1.83 11.36
N ASP A 76 -5.09 -0.82 11.64
CA ASP A 76 -5.52 0.58 11.63
C ASP A 76 -5.95 1.06 10.21
N ASP A 77 -5.25 0.64 9.15
CA ASP A 77 -5.57 1.03 7.76
C ASP A 77 -7.02 0.72 7.35
N VAL A 78 -7.66 -0.29 7.97
CA VAL A 78 -9.07 -0.63 7.68
C VAL A 78 -9.98 0.54 8.04
N TYR A 79 -9.70 1.20 9.16
CA TYR A 79 -10.48 2.35 9.60
C TYR A 79 -10.24 3.58 8.73
N ILE A 80 -9.10 3.70 8.05
CA ILE A 80 -8.89 4.72 6.99
C ILE A 80 -9.92 4.50 5.86
N HIS A 81 -10.10 3.26 5.40
CA HIS A 81 -11.11 2.93 4.40
C HIS A 81 -12.53 3.22 4.89
N LEU A 82 -12.84 2.85 6.13
CA LEU A 82 -14.16 3.14 6.72
C LEU A 82 -14.38 4.65 6.86
N GLN A 83 -13.36 5.43 7.25
CA GLN A 83 -13.48 6.88 7.38
C GLN A 83 -13.77 7.54 6.03
N TYR A 84 -13.02 7.21 4.97
CA TYR A 84 -13.36 7.70 3.61
C TYR A 84 -14.73 7.23 3.13
N GLY A 85 -15.11 5.98 3.44
CA GLY A 85 -16.43 5.45 3.11
C GLY A 85 -17.55 6.22 3.81
N LYS A 86 -17.41 6.49 5.11
CA LYS A 86 -18.33 7.32 5.90
C LYS A 86 -18.48 8.70 5.28
N GLN A 87 -17.35 9.39 5.06
CA GLN A 87 -17.32 10.74 4.47
C GLN A 87 -18.01 10.78 3.10
N LEU A 88 -17.75 9.79 2.23
CA LEU A 88 -18.39 9.69 0.92
C LEU A 88 -19.91 9.46 1.05
N GLY A 89 -20.35 8.59 1.97
CA GLY A 89 -21.76 8.32 2.23
C GLY A 89 -22.50 9.50 2.88
N GLU A 90 -21.79 10.39 3.56
CA GLU A 90 -22.31 11.64 4.16
C GLU A 90 -22.32 12.81 3.17
N GLY A 91 -21.74 12.65 1.96
CA GLY A 91 -21.71 13.68 0.92
C GLY A 91 -20.42 14.50 0.85
N HIS A 92 -19.36 14.05 1.52
CA HIS A 92 -18.02 14.66 1.55
C HIS A 92 -16.98 13.76 0.85
N PRO A 93 -17.09 13.51 -0.48
CA PRO A 93 -16.22 12.56 -1.16
C PRO A 93 -14.74 12.99 -1.06
N PHE A 94 -13.88 12.05 -0.63
CA PHE A 94 -12.42 12.20 -0.54
C PHE A 94 -11.90 13.26 0.45
N GLN A 95 -12.76 13.84 1.27
CA GLN A 95 -12.35 14.61 2.44
C GLN A 95 -12.11 13.66 3.61
N TYR A 96 -10.97 13.77 4.30
CA TYR A 96 -10.70 12.89 5.44
C TYR A 96 -11.41 13.35 6.72
N ASN A 97 -11.29 14.64 7.06
CA ASN A 97 -12.20 15.31 7.99
C ASN A 97 -13.22 16.15 7.21
N THR A 98 -14.39 16.38 7.78
CA THR A 98 -15.39 17.25 7.15
C THR A 98 -14.87 18.69 7.10
N GLY A 99 -14.88 19.29 5.90
CA GLY A 99 -14.36 20.63 5.65
C GLY A 99 -12.90 20.67 5.17
N ASP A 100 -12.18 19.54 5.22
CA ASP A 100 -10.85 19.46 4.63
C ASP A 100 -10.92 19.56 3.09
N PRO A 101 -9.83 20.02 2.44
CA PRO A 101 -9.67 19.82 1.01
C PRO A 101 -9.65 18.32 0.65
N ILE A 102 -9.89 18.02 -0.62
CA ILE A 102 -9.78 16.64 -1.12
C ILE A 102 -8.35 16.12 -0.88
N SER A 103 -8.26 14.88 -0.43
CA SER A 103 -7.00 14.18 -0.18
C SER A 103 -6.84 12.97 -1.10
N THR A 104 -5.60 12.60 -1.39
CA THR A 104 -5.30 11.38 -2.18
C THR A 104 -5.06 10.15 -1.29
N GLY A 105 -5.42 10.23 0.00
CA GLY A 105 -5.25 9.12 0.94
C GLY A 105 -6.16 7.92 0.67
N ALA A 106 -7.28 8.14 -0.06
CA ALA A 106 -8.13 7.07 -0.57
C ALA A 106 -7.45 6.33 -1.74
N SER A 107 -6.44 5.53 -1.43
CA SER A 107 -5.66 4.77 -2.43
C SER A 107 -6.45 3.67 -3.16
N SER A 108 -7.60 3.26 -2.60
CA SER A 108 -8.56 2.34 -3.20
C SER A 108 -9.85 3.04 -3.60
N LEU A 109 -9.85 3.65 -4.78
CA LEU A 109 -10.93 4.51 -5.25
C LEU A 109 -12.27 3.75 -5.36
N LEU A 110 -12.27 2.60 -6.04
CA LEU A 110 -13.49 1.81 -6.19
C LEU A 110 -14.01 1.28 -4.85
N TYR A 111 -13.12 0.90 -3.93
CA TYR A 111 -13.53 0.40 -2.63
C TYR A 111 -14.14 1.51 -1.76
N ALA A 112 -13.61 2.74 -1.82
CA ALA A 112 -14.22 3.89 -1.17
C ALA A 112 -15.67 4.12 -1.65
N PHE A 113 -15.95 3.97 -2.94
CA PHE A 113 -17.33 4.05 -3.46
C PHE A 113 -18.21 2.89 -2.99
N VAL A 114 -17.70 1.67 -2.90
CA VAL A 114 -18.43 0.51 -2.37
C VAL A 114 -18.82 0.77 -0.91
N LEU A 115 -17.86 1.18 -0.08
CA LEU A 115 -18.09 1.48 1.32
C LEU A 115 -19.01 2.69 1.51
N GLY A 116 -18.83 3.77 0.76
CA GLY A 116 -19.69 4.94 0.86
C GLY A 116 -21.12 4.69 0.39
N THR A 117 -21.30 3.82 -0.61
CA THR A 117 -22.65 3.35 -0.99
C THR A 117 -23.29 2.57 0.17
N ALA A 118 -22.54 1.68 0.83
CA ALA A 118 -23.06 0.95 1.98
C ALA A 118 -23.43 1.91 3.14
N TYR A 119 -22.57 2.89 3.43
CA TYR A 119 -22.86 3.88 4.47
C TYR A 119 -24.12 4.70 4.14
N PHE A 120 -24.26 5.15 2.89
CA PHE A 120 -25.44 5.85 2.38
C PHE A 120 -26.72 5.02 2.52
N LEU A 121 -26.64 3.70 2.25
CA LEU A 121 -27.75 2.75 2.40
C LEU A 121 -28.10 2.43 3.86
N GLY A 122 -27.36 2.97 4.84
CA GLY A 122 -27.67 2.87 6.27
C GLY A 122 -26.81 1.87 7.05
N PHE A 123 -25.77 1.28 6.45
CA PHE A 123 -24.79 0.48 7.20
C PHE A 123 -23.90 1.42 8.03
N LYS A 124 -24.30 1.70 9.27
CA LYS A 124 -23.62 2.64 10.20
C LYS A 124 -23.19 1.96 11.49
N GLY A 125 -22.29 2.59 12.24
CA GLY A 125 -21.76 2.06 13.51
C GLY A 125 -21.08 0.70 13.31
N ALA A 126 -21.34 -0.27 14.20
CA ALA A 126 -20.76 -1.61 14.12
C ALA A 126 -21.16 -2.40 12.86
N LEU A 127 -22.32 -2.09 12.26
CA LEU A 127 -22.77 -2.74 11.02
C LEU A 127 -21.89 -2.37 9.82
N PHE A 128 -21.16 -1.26 9.88
CA PHE A 128 -20.35 -0.81 8.76
C PHE A 128 -19.09 -1.67 8.57
N LEU A 129 -18.33 -1.90 9.65
CA LEU A 129 -17.22 -2.85 9.63
C LEU A 129 -17.71 -4.27 9.30
N THR A 130 -18.87 -4.67 9.85
CA THR A 130 -19.49 -5.96 9.53
C THR A 130 -19.76 -6.10 8.03
N PHE A 131 -20.28 -5.05 7.38
CA PHE A 131 -20.47 -5.04 5.93
C PHE A 131 -19.14 -5.21 5.19
N ALA A 132 -18.12 -4.45 5.54
CA ALA A 132 -16.80 -4.51 4.89
C ALA A 132 -16.19 -5.93 4.97
N VAL A 133 -16.23 -6.54 6.15
CA VAL A 133 -15.73 -7.91 6.40
C VAL A 133 -16.54 -8.96 5.65
N LEU A 134 -17.88 -8.92 5.75
CA LEU A 134 -18.74 -9.88 5.03
C LEU A 134 -18.60 -9.75 3.51
N PHE A 135 -18.48 -8.52 3.00
CA PHE A 135 -18.24 -8.27 1.59
C PHE A 135 -16.92 -8.91 1.12
N GLY A 136 -15.84 -8.72 1.88
CA GLY A 136 -14.54 -9.36 1.61
C GLY A 136 -14.62 -10.89 1.60
N VAL A 137 -15.26 -11.48 2.61
CA VAL A 137 -15.47 -12.95 2.71
C VAL A 137 -16.30 -13.48 1.53
N VAL A 138 -17.37 -12.79 1.13
CA VAL A 138 -18.19 -13.19 -0.01
C VAL A 138 -17.41 -13.09 -1.32
N CYS A 139 -16.65 -12.01 -1.54
CA CYS A 139 -15.78 -11.88 -2.70
C CYS A 139 -14.76 -13.01 -2.78
N MET A 140 -14.18 -13.41 -1.64
CA MET A 140 -13.24 -14.52 -1.55
C MET A 140 -13.91 -15.88 -1.86
N ALA A 141 -15.11 -16.14 -1.33
CA ALA A 141 -15.88 -17.34 -1.64
C ALA A 141 -16.21 -17.46 -3.14
N ILE A 142 -16.58 -16.34 -3.78
CA ILE A 142 -16.78 -16.31 -5.23
C ILE A 142 -15.45 -16.58 -5.94
N THR A 143 -14.36 -15.95 -5.51
CA THR A 143 -13.01 -16.14 -6.06
C THR A 143 -12.61 -17.61 -6.08
N ALA A 144 -12.78 -18.35 -4.98
CA ALA A 144 -12.46 -19.78 -4.91
C ALA A 144 -13.23 -20.61 -5.97
N GLY A 145 -14.51 -20.30 -6.17
CA GLY A 145 -15.33 -20.90 -7.23
C GLY A 145 -14.88 -20.52 -8.65
N LEU A 146 -14.43 -19.27 -8.87
CA LEU A 146 -13.88 -18.82 -10.15
C LEU A 146 -12.55 -19.50 -10.48
N VAL A 147 -11.68 -19.70 -9.50
CA VAL A 147 -10.41 -20.44 -9.66
C VAL A 147 -10.67 -21.88 -10.12
N TYR A 148 -11.71 -22.53 -9.57
CA TYR A 148 -12.14 -23.84 -10.06
C TYR A 148 -12.46 -23.83 -11.55
N HIS A 149 -13.26 -22.86 -11.99
CA HIS A 149 -13.61 -22.72 -13.41
C HIS A 149 -12.39 -22.43 -14.29
N LEU A 150 -11.45 -21.64 -13.79
CA LEU A 150 -10.22 -21.29 -14.49
C LEU A 150 -9.31 -22.52 -14.68
N GLY A 151 -9.05 -23.28 -13.61
CA GLY A 151 -8.26 -24.52 -13.70
C GLY A 151 -8.92 -25.59 -14.56
N ARG A 152 -10.26 -25.69 -14.53
CA ARG A 152 -11.02 -26.56 -15.43
C ARG A 152 -10.84 -26.16 -16.90
N ALA A 153 -10.86 -24.87 -17.20
CA ALA A 153 -10.75 -24.36 -18.57
C ALA A 153 -9.31 -24.45 -19.13
N LEU A 154 -8.30 -24.22 -18.29
CA LEU A 154 -6.89 -24.25 -18.71
C LEU A 154 -6.32 -25.67 -18.80
N VAL A 155 -6.68 -26.55 -17.87
CA VAL A 155 -6.07 -27.88 -17.73
C VAL A 155 -7.10 -29.01 -17.65
N SER A 156 -7.78 -29.16 -16.51
CA SER A 156 -8.70 -30.27 -16.25
C SER A 156 -9.60 -29.98 -15.04
N ARG A 157 -10.71 -30.71 -14.92
CA ARG A 157 -11.62 -30.59 -13.76
C ARG A 157 -10.93 -30.86 -12.43
N ALA A 158 -9.98 -31.81 -12.39
CA ALA A 158 -9.25 -32.13 -11.15
C ALA A 158 -8.32 -30.99 -10.72
N VAL A 159 -7.62 -30.36 -11.68
CA VAL A 159 -6.77 -29.18 -11.41
C VAL A 159 -7.63 -28.01 -10.91
N GLY A 160 -8.79 -27.78 -11.53
CA GLY A 160 -9.76 -26.80 -11.03
C GLY A 160 -10.21 -27.11 -9.60
N ALA A 161 -10.58 -28.35 -9.31
CA ALA A 161 -11.07 -28.75 -7.98
C ALA A 161 -10.03 -28.49 -6.89
N TRP A 162 -8.79 -28.94 -7.12
CA TRP A 162 -7.69 -28.73 -6.17
C TRP A 162 -7.32 -27.26 -6.00
N ALA A 163 -7.21 -26.50 -7.09
CA ALA A 163 -6.89 -25.09 -7.02
C ALA A 163 -7.98 -24.31 -6.24
N GLY A 164 -9.26 -24.58 -6.51
CA GLY A 164 -10.35 -23.94 -5.79
C GLY A 164 -10.38 -24.31 -4.30
N VAL A 165 -10.17 -25.60 -3.96
CA VAL A 165 -10.10 -26.04 -2.55
C VAL A 165 -8.93 -25.42 -1.82
N LEU A 166 -7.73 -25.41 -2.40
CA LEU A 166 -6.53 -24.82 -1.78
C LEU A 166 -6.68 -23.30 -1.58
N VAL A 167 -7.35 -22.61 -2.50
CA VAL A 167 -7.73 -21.20 -2.33
C VAL A 167 -8.74 -21.03 -1.20
N ALA A 168 -9.76 -21.91 -1.12
CA ALA A 168 -10.78 -21.86 -0.07
C ALA A 168 -10.23 -22.09 1.34
N VAL A 169 -9.16 -22.87 1.49
CA VAL A 169 -8.52 -23.19 2.80
C VAL A 169 -7.24 -22.39 3.06
N SER A 170 -6.96 -21.35 2.27
CA SER A 170 -5.73 -20.56 2.42
C SER A 170 -5.86 -19.58 3.57
N GLY A 171 -5.09 -19.79 4.64
CA GLY A 171 -5.03 -18.91 5.82
C GLY A 171 -4.78 -17.44 5.49
N PRO A 172 -3.73 -17.08 4.71
CA PRO A 172 -3.48 -15.68 4.35
C PRO A 172 -4.64 -15.03 3.56
N LEU A 173 -5.28 -15.79 2.66
CA LEU A 173 -6.43 -15.29 1.90
C LEU A 173 -7.68 -15.12 2.77
N LEU A 174 -7.91 -16.03 3.71
CA LEU A 174 -9.03 -15.92 4.67
C LEU A 174 -8.82 -14.76 5.65
N TRP A 175 -7.60 -14.57 6.15
CA TRP A 175 -7.20 -13.40 6.94
C TRP A 175 -7.44 -12.11 6.14
N GLY A 176 -6.95 -12.05 4.89
CA GLY A 176 -7.14 -10.89 4.03
C GLY A 176 -8.61 -10.61 3.73
N ALA A 177 -9.41 -11.65 3.50
CA ALA A 177 -10.85 -11.53 3.26
C ALA A 177 -11.63 -11.06 4.50
N ALA A 178 -11.21 -11.48 5.70
CA ALA A 178 -11.84 -11.11 6.97
C ALA A 178 -11.32 -9.79 7.56
N SER A 179 -10.28 -9.19 6.98
CA SER A 179 -9.66 -7.96 7.51
C SER A 179 -10.52 -6.69 7.39
N GLY A 180 -11.48 -6.64 6.45
CA GLY A 180 -12.20 -5.42 6.11
C GLY A 180 -11.47 -4.52 5.10
N MET A 181 -10.29 -4.92 4.62
CA MET A 181 -9.60 -4.31 3.48
C MET A 181 -10.21 -4.76 2.13
N GLU A 182 -9.84 -4.09 1.05
CA GLU A 182 -10.22 -4.39 -0.34
C GLU A 182 -9.61 -5.68 -0.93
N VAL A 183 -8.94 -6.51 -0.12
CA VAL A 183 -8.20 -7.71 -0.57
C VAL A 183 -9.13 -8.69 -1.29
N GLY A 184 -10.29 -9.01 -0.70
CA GLY A 184 -11.26 -9.93 -1.30
C GLY A 184 -11.82 -9.41 -2.62
N LEU A 185 -12.15 -8.11 -2.70
CA LEU A 185 -12.60 -7.45 -3.93
C LEU A 185 -11.53 -7.52 -5.03
N THR A 186 -10.28 -7.23 -4.67
CA THR A 186 -9.17 -7.25 -5.61
C THR A 186 -8.92 -8.67 -6.12
N SER A 187 -8.91 -9.69 -5.25
CA SER A 187 -8.80 -11.10 -5.64
C SER A 187 -9.90 -11.54 -6.61
N LEU A 188 -11.13 -11.08 -6.38
CA LEU A 188 -12.27 -11.35 -7.25
C LEU A 188 -12.08 -10.73 -8.63
N LEU A 189 -11.62 -9.49 -8.71
CA LEU A 189 -11.41 -8.78 -9.98
C LEU A 189 -10.20 -9.31 -10.76
N VAL A 190 -9.10 -9.66 -10.07
CA VAL A 190 -7.93 -10.34 -10.66
C VAL A 190 -8.33 -11.69 -11.26
N THR A 191 -9.01 -12.53 -10.48
CA THR A 191 -9.42 -13.86 -10.95
C THR A 191 -10.51 -13.78 -12.00
N GLY A 192 -11.46 -12.86 -11.82
CA GLY A 192 -12.57 -12.60 -12.71
C GLY A 192 -12.10 -12.14 -14.09
N SER A 193 -11.17 -11.18 -14.15
CA SER A 193 -10.62 -10.67 -15.41
C SER A 193 -9.88 -11.75 -16.20
N VAL A 194 -9.08 -12.59 -15.52
CA VAL A 194 -8.40 -13.74 -16.16
C VAL A 194 -9.41 -14.78 -16.65
N LEU A 195 -10.44 -15.09 -15.87
CA LEU A 195 -11.47 -16.05 -16.27
C LEU A 195 -12.31 -15.54 -17.46
N THR A 196 -12.70 -14.26 -17.46
CA THR A 196 -13.40 -13.67 -18.61
C THR A 196 -12.51 -13.65 -19.83
N PHE A 197 -11.21 -13.35 -19.69
CA PHE A 197 -10.26 -13.44 -20.81
C PHE A 197 -10.27 -14.85 -21.40
N VAL A 198 -10.18 -15.89 -20.55
CA VAL A 198 -10.22 -17.29 -20.99
C VAL A 198 -11.51 -17.63 -21.73
N LYS A 199 -12.66 -17.12 -21.29
CA LYS A 199 -13.95 -17.37 -21.95
C LYS A 199 -14.13 -16.58 -23.25
N GLU A 200 -13.60 -15.37 -23.34
CA GLU A 200 -13.80 -14.44 -24.45
C GLU A 200 -12.77 -14.63 -25.58
N ARG A 201 -11.56 -15.08 -25.25
CA ARG A 201 -10.46 -15.29 -26.21
C ARG A 201 -10.82 -16.20 -27.39
N PRO A 202 -11.53 -17.34 -27.24
CA PRO A 202 -11.90 -18.17 -28.38
C PRO A 202 -12.74 -17.44 -29.44
N ALA A 203 -13.61 -16.53 -29.00
CA ALA A 203 -14.43 -15.70 -29.88
C ALA A 203 -13.73 -14.39 -30.29
N VAL A 204 -12.57 -14.08 -29.69
CA VAL A 204 -11.79 -12.86 -29.92
C VAL A 204 -12.65 -11.59 -29.70
N ARG A 205 -13.51 -11.65 -28.67
CA ARG A 205 -14.46 -10.59 -28.32
C ARG A 205 -14.36 -10.28 -26.84
N PHE A 206 -13.47 -9.34 -26.50
CA PHE A 206 -13.24 -8.90 -25.13
C PHE A 206 -14.28 -7.88 -24.70
N ARG A 207 -15.46 -8.30 -24.22
CA ARG A 207 -16.51 -7.37 -23.76
C ARG A 207 -16.35 -7.07 -22.28
N TRP A 208 -16.20 -8.11 -21.47
CA TRP A 208 -16.16 -8.02 -20.02
C TRP A 208 -14.75 -7.89 -19.47
N THR A 209 -13.77 -8.51 -20.12
CA THR A 209 -12.38 -8.48 -19.63
C THR A 209 -11.84 -7.05 -19.42
N PRO A 210 -12.00 -6.10 -20.37
CA PRO A 210 -11.52 -4.73 -20.15
C PRO A 210 -12.26 -4.00 -19.03
N LEU A 211 -13.56 -4.24 -18.87
CA LEU A 211 -14.37 -3.62 -17.82
C LEU A 211 -13.92 -4.07 -16.43
N ILE A 212 -13.73 -5.38 -16.24
CA ILE A 212 -13.28 -5.94 -14.96
C ILE A 212 -11.83 -5.53 -14.67
N ALA A 213 -10.97 -5.52 -15.69
CA ALA A 213 -9.59 -5.06 -15.54
C ALA A 213 -9.50 -3.55 -15.23
N ALA A 214 -10.41 -2.73 -15.76
CA ALA A 214 -10.51 -1.32 -15.42
C ALA A 214 -10.98 -1.13 -13.96
N ALA A 215 -12.00 -1.89 -13.53
CA ALA A 215 -12.42 -1.89 -12.13
C ALA A 215 -11.28 -2.31 -11.19
N MET A 216 -10.52 -3.34 -11.56
CA MET A 216 -9.33 -3.80 -10.82
C MET A 216 -8.26 -2.70 -10.69
N ALA A 217 -8.01 -1.94 -11.77
CA ALA A 217 -7.04 -0.85 -11.77
C ALA A 217 -7.41 0.28 -10.80
N LEU A 218 -8.71 0.52 -10.58
CA LEU A 218 -9.22 1.54 -9.66
C LEU A 218 -9.25 1.09 -8.19
N VAL A 219 -8.92 -0.17 -7.90
CA VAL A 219 -8.92 -0.68 -6.51
C VAL A 219 -7.54 -0.55 -5.89
N ARG A 220 -6.45 -0.81 -6.62
CA ARG A 220 -5.08 -0.76 -6.09
C ARG A 220 -4.03 -0.45 -7.16
N PRO A 221 -2.89 0.17 -6.82
CA PRO A 221 -1.76 0.34 -7.73
C PRO A 221 -1.23 -0.98 -8.30
N GLU A 222 -1.18 -2.06 -7.50
CA GLU A 222 -0.76 -3.37 -7.98
C GLU A 222 -1.76 -3.97 -8.98
N GLY A 223 -3.06 -3.73 -8.74
CA GLY A 223 -4.14 -4.11 -9.64
C GLY A 223 -4.04 -3.38 -10.98
N MET A 224 -3.67 -2.11 -10.96
CA MET A 224 -3.38 -1.33 -12.17
C MET A 224 -2.23 -1.94 -12.99
N ILE A 225 -1.10 -2.26 -12.35
CA ILE A 225 0.05 -2.90 -13.02
C ILE A 225 -0.39 -4.20 -13.71
N PHE A 226 -1.16 -5.02 -13.00
CA PHE A 226 -1.68 -6.28 -13.55
C PHE A 226 -2.66 -6.03 -14.71
N ALA A 227 -3.50 -5.00 -14.62
CA ALA A 227 -4.46 -4.63 -15.67
C ALA A 227 -3.77 -4.17 -16.96
N ILE A 228 -2.67 -3.44 -16.85
CA ILE A 228 -1.83 -3.02 -17.99
C ILE A 228 -1.30 -4.26 -18.74
N MET A 229 -0.82 -5.27 -18.01
CA MET A 229 -0.34 -6.51 -18.62
C MET A 229 -1.47 -7.27 -19.34
N LEU A 230 -2.67 -7.33 -18.74
CA LEU A 230 -3.84 -7.92 -19.40
C LEU A 230 -4.28 -7.13 -20.65
N CYS A 231 -4.18 -5.81 -20.62
CA CYS A 231 -4.41 -4.96 -21.80
C CYS A 231 -3.46 -5.37 -22.94
N GLY A 232 -2.16 -5.51 -22.67
CA GLY A 232 -1.18 -6.01 -23.63
C GLY A 232 -1.54 -7.39 -24.20
N ALA A 233 -1.99 -8.33 -23.36
CA ALA A 233 -2.44 -9.65 -23.81
C ALA A 233 -3.67 -9.61 -24.72
N MET A 234 -4.63 -8.72 -24.44
CA MET A 234 -5.82 -8.53 -25.27
C MET A 234 -5.43 -7.98 -26.64
N LEU A 235 -4.60 -6.94 -26.67
CA LEU A 235 -4.11 -6.32 -27.90
C LEU A 235 -3.29 -7.30 -28.75
N TRP A 236 -2.40 -8.09 -28.13
CA TRP A 236 -1.67 -9.15 -28.84
C TRP A 236 -2.64 -10.17 -29.45
N THR A 237 -3.64 -10.61 -28.68
CA THR A 237 -4.64 -11.57 -29.17
C THR A 237 -5.44 -11.00 -30.35
N LEU A 238 -5.81 -9.72 -30.31
CA LEU A 238 -6.53 -9.03 -31.39
C LEU A 238 -5.66 -8.83 -32.64
N TRP A 239 -4.38 -8.51 -32.47
CA TRP A 239 -3.44 -8.35 -33.58
C TRP A 239 -3.35 -9.64 -34.41
N GLY A 240 -3.34 -10.81 -33.77
CA GLY A 240 -3.28 -12.11 -34.47
C GLY A 240 -4.42 -12.39 -35.45
N VAL A 241 -5.51 -11.60 -35.44
CA VAL A 241 -6.75 -11.83 -36.23
C VAL A 241 -6.99 -10.71 -37.26
N ARG A 242 -5.97 -9.88 -37.54
CA ARG A 242 -6.00 -8.73 -38.48
C ARG A 242 -6.76 -9.02 -39.80
N ARG A 243 -8.02 -8.55 -39.92
CA ARG A 243 -8.68 -8.19 -41.20
C ARG A 243 -10.07 -7.51 -41.12
N GLU A 244 -10.62 -7.19 -39.95
CA GLU A 244 -11.98 -6.60 -39.85
C GLU A 244 -12.06 -5.29 -39.03
N ARG A 245 -12.91 -4.35 -39.46
CA ARG A 245 -13.20 -3.06 -38.76
C ARG A 245 -13.64 -3.25 -37.30
N LYS A 246 -14.29 -4.36 -36.96
CA LYS A 246 -14.72 -4.72 -35.59
C LYS A 246 -13.53 -4.96 -34.63
N VAL A 247 -12.34 -5.22 -35.14
CA VAL A 247 -11.11 -5.40 -34.34
C VAL A 247 -10.62 -4.06 -33.78
N VAL A 248 -10.79 -2.94 -34.50
CA VAL A 248 -10.35 -1.61 -34.03
C VAL A 248 -11.15 -1.17 -32.81
N LEU A 249 -12.48 -1.28 -32.86
CA LEU A 249 -13.33 -0.94 -31.70
C LEU A 249 -13.03 -1.83 -30.49
N SER A 250 -12.77 -3.13 -30.73
CA SER A 250 -12.38 -4.06 -29.66
C SER A 250 -11.00 -3.72 -29.08
N ALA A 251 -10.07 -3.23 -29.91
CA ALA A 251 -8.75 -2.78 -29.46
C ALA A 251 -8.84 -1.49 -28.64
N LEU A 252 -9.63 -0.50 -29.07
CA LEU A 252 -9.90 0.70 -28.28
C LEU A 252 -10.56 0.37 -26.95
N TRP A 253 -11.53 -0.54 -26.95
CA TRP A 253 -12.16 -1.03 -25.72
C TRP A 253 -11.19 -1.77 -24.80
N ALA A 254 -10.22 -2.51 -25.36
CA ALA A 254 -9.17 -3.17 -24.58
C ALA A 254 -8.26 -2.17 -23.83
N LEU A 255 -8.17 -0.90 -24.29
CA LEU A 255 -7.43 0.17 -23.62
C LEU A 255 -8.17 0.77 -22.42
N LEU A 256 -9.41 0.35 -22.13
CA LEU A 256 -10.20 0.88 -21.02
C LEU A 256 -9.47 0.86 -19.66
N PRO A 257 -8.69 -0.18 -19.28
CA PRO A 257 -7.94 -0.14 -18.03
C PRO A 257 -6.87 0.97 -17.99
N LEU A 258 -6.24 1.26 -19.13
CA LEU A 258 -5.29 2.37 -19.25
C LEU A 258 -6.01 3.72 -19.13
N ALA A 259 -7.17 3.85 -19.76
CA ALA A 259 -7.99 5.06 -19.66
C ALA A 259 -8.47 5.30 -18.21
N ALA A 260 -8.91 4.24 -17.51
CA ALA A 260 -9.30 4.32 -16.11
C ALA A 260 -8.14 4.75 -15.21
N THR A 261 -6.95 4.19 -15.44
CA THR A 261 -5.71 4.56 -14.75
C THR A 261 -5.38 6.03 -14.97
N ALA A 262 -5.35 6.47 -16.23
CA ALA A 262 -5.06 7.86 -16.57
C ALA A 262 -6.09 8.81 -15.96
N ALA A 263 -7.37 8.43 -15.95
CA ALA A 263 -8.44 9.22 -15.33
C ALA A 263 -8.25 9.36 -13.82
N GLN A 264 -7.84 8.31 -13.10
CA GLN A 264 -7.57 8.38 -11.67
C GLN A 264 -6.41 9.32 -11.34
N TYR A 265 -5.30 9.22 -12.08
CA TYR A 265 -4.15 10.12 -11.88
C TYR A 265 -4.44 11.57 -12.30
N LEU A 266 -5.21 11.77 -13.37
CA LEU A 266 -5.68 13.09 -13.75
C LEU A 266 -6.59 13.67 -12.66
N PHE A 267 -7.47 12.86 -12.08
CA PHE A 267 -8.29 13.28 -10.93
C PHE A 267 -7.41 13.72 -9.76
N TYR A 268 -6.36 12.98 -9.39
CA TYR A 268 -5.43 13.42 -8.35
C TYR A 268 -4.79 14.76 -8.68
N ARG A 269 -4.25 14.93 -9.90
CA ARG A 269 -3.63 16.21 -10.31
C ARG A 269 -4.61 17.38 -10.26
N LEU A 270 -5.85 17.18 -10.68
CA LEU A 270 -6.89 18.21 -10.64
C LEU A 270 -7.38 18.51 -9.22
N ALA A 271 -7.45 17.50 -8.36
CA ALA A 271 -8.00 17.64 -7.02
C ALA A 271 -6.99 18.16 -5.99
N THR A 272 -5.72 17.77 -6.11
CA THR A 272 -4.69 18.05 -5.09
C THR A 272 -3.42 18.69 -5.63
N GLY A 273 -3.34 18.92 -6.94
CA GLY A 273 -2.14 19.48 -7.59
C GLY A 273 -1.01 18.47 -7.79
N THR A 274 -1.14 17.21 -7.37
CA THR A 274 -0.11 16.17 -7.53
C THR A 274 -0.64 14.90 -8.19
N PHE A 275 0.21 14.19 -8.94
CA PHE A 275 -0.11 12.86 -9.46
C PHE A 275 0.11 11.75 -8.42
N THR A 276 0.78 12.05 -7.31
CA THR A 276 1.20 11.03 -6.34
C THR A 276 0.13 10.84 -5.28
N ALA A 277 -0.20 9.58 -4.99
CA ALA A 277 -1.04 9.24 -3.84
C ALA A 277 -0.23 9.38 -2.54
N ASN A 278 -0.85 9.90 -1.48
CA ASN A 278 -0.22 10.10 -0.17
C ASN A 278 0.50 8.85 0.36
N GLY A 279 -0.13 7.68 0.24
CA GLY A 279 0.48 6.40 0.66
C GLY A 279 1.75 6.02 -0.11
N VAL A 280 1.92 6.49 -1.36
CA VAL A 280 3.16 6.28 -2.13
C VAL A 280 4.24 7.26 -1.69
N GLN A 281 3.88 8.50 -1.35
CA GLN A 281 4.84 9.47 -0.80
C GLN A 281 5.40 9.02 0.55
N SER A 282 4.56 8.53 1.46
CA SER A 282 4.99 8.12 2.79
C SER A 282 5.72 6.77 2.83
N LYS A 283 5.39 5.83 1.93
CA LYS A 283 5.90 4.45 2.01
C LYS A 283 6.93 4.09 0.94
N SER A 284 7.10 4.84 -0.15
CA SER A 284 8.03 4.45 -1.22
C SER A 284 9.48 4.75 -0.87
N HIS A 285 10.40 3.83 -1.15
CA HIS A 285 11.85 4.03 -1.07
C HIS A 285 12.37 5.18 -1.94
N LEU A 286 11.55 5.69 -2.87
CA LEU A 286 11.88 6.87 -3.67
C LEU A 286 11.74 8.17 -2.88
N ASN A 287 10.85 8.22 -1.88
CA ASN A 287 10.44 9.45 -1.19
C ASN A 287 10.50 9.34 0.34
N ASP A 288 10.77 8.16 0.91
CA ASP A 288 10.73 7.89 2.36
C ASP A 288 11.95 8.42 3.14
N ARG A 289 12.78 9.26 2.51
CA ARG A 289 14.01 9.86 3.05
C ARG A 289 14.26 11.25 2.45
N PRO A 290 15.01 12.13 3.13
CA PRO A 290 15.39 13.45 2.59
C PRO A 290 16.14 13.38 1.25
N VAL A 291 17.15 12.50 1.16
CA VAL A 291 18.00 12.39 -0.03
C VAL A 291 17.87 11.00 -0.64
N PHE A 292 17.59 10.96 -1.94
CA PHE A 292 17.54 9.73 -2.69
C PHE A 292 18.95 9.21 -3.03
N TYR A 293 19.32 8.07 -2.46
CA TYR A 293 20.53 7.34 -2.84
C TYR A 293 20.17 6.07 -3.62
N LEU A 294 20.61 5.99 -4.87
CA LEU A 294 20.34 4.83 -5.74
C LEU A 294 20.86 3.50 -5.13
N GLY A 295 22.02 3.52 -4.49
CA GLY A 295 22.59 2.33 -3.83
C GLY A 295 21.70 1.81 -2.70
N GLN A 296 21.22 2.71 -1.83
CA GLN A 296 20.30 2.36 -0.73
C GLN A 296 18.93 1.90 -1.25
N PHE A 297 18.42 2.55 -2.31
CA PHE A 297 17.18 2.14 -2.98
C PHE A 297 17.30 0.70 -3.51
N ILE A 298 18.39 0.37 -4.22
CA ILE A 298 18.63 -0.98 -4.74
C ILE A 298 18.74 -1.98 -3.58
N ASP A 299 19.53 -1.69 -2.55
CA ASP A 299 19.75 -2.61 -1.44
C ASP A 299 18.46 -2.93 -0.68
N ARG A 300 17.68 -1.91 -0.30
CA ARG A 300 16.38 -2.08 0.37
C ARG A 300 15.36 -2.81 -0.51
N THR A 301 15.30 -2.46 -1.80
CA THR A 301 14.40 -3.13 -2.75
C THR A 301 14.79 -4.60 -2.93
N VAL A 302 16.08 -4.92 -3.04
CA VAL A 302 16.56 -6.30 -3.17
C VAL A 302 16.31 -7.09 -1.88
N ALA A 303 16.45 -6.48 -0.70
CA ALA A 303 16.09 -7.11 0.57
C ALA A 303 14.60 -7.49 0.61
N ASN A 304 13.72 -6.59 0.17
CA ASN A 304 12.29 -6.89 0.04
C ASN A 304 12.00 -7.98 -0.98
N ILE A 305 12.68 -7.98 -2.13
CA ILE A 305 12.55 -9.05 -3.14
C ILE A 305 12.94 -10.40 -2.54
N ARG A 306 14.05 -10.47 -1.79
CA ARG A 306 14.49 -11.71 -1.12
C ARG A 306 13.43 -12.20 -0.13
N GLY A 307 12.90 -11.31 0.71
CA GLY A 307 11.83 -11.67 1.65
C GLY A 307 10.55 -12.14 0.95
N ALA A 308 10.17 -11.52 -0.17
CA ALA A 308 9.05 -11.98 -0.99
C ALA A 308 9.33 -13.36 -1.62
N VAL A 309 10.55 -13.61 -2.12
CA VAL A 309 10.96 -14.93 -2.62
C VAL A 309 10.88 -15.97 -1.52
N ASP A 310 11.37 -15.67 -0.31
CA ASP A 310 11.30 -16.58 0.83
C ASP A 310 9.86 -16.90 1.23
N TYR A 311 8.97 -15.89 1.20
CA TYR A 311 7.53 -16.07 1.42
C TYR A 311 6.88 -16.99 0.40
N PHE A 312 7.01 -16.68 -0.89
CA PHE A 312 6.37 -17.50 -1.92
C PHE A 312 6.98 -18.90 -1.99
N ASN A 313 8.25 -19.06 -1.62
CA ASN A 313 8.91 -20.36 -1.65
C ASN A 313 8.65 -21.23 -0.40
N GLY A 314 7.91 -20.72 0.61
CA GLY A 314 7.64 -21.46 1.84
C GLY A 314 8.88 -21.65 2.71
N MET A 315 9.80 -20.69 2.66
CA MET A 315 11.06 -20.72 3.41
C MET A 315 11.07 -19.75 4.60
N ASN A 316 10.01 -18.95 4.76
CA ASN A 316 9.81 -18.13 5.96
C ASN A 316 8.85 -18.82 6.94
N GLY A 317 8.82 -18.35 8.19
CA GLY A 317 7.94 -18.86 9.25
C GLY A 317 6.44 -18.54 9.06
N GLN A 318 6.00 -18.32 7.82
CA GLN A 318 4.61 -18.04 7.45
C GLN A 318 4.03 -19.33 6.83
N ASP A 319 3.36 -20.13 7.66
CA ASP A 319 3.07 -21.55 7.48
C ASP A 319 2.20 -21.97 6.26
N PHE A 320 1.86 -21.07 5.33
CA PHE A 320 0.96 -21.39 4.21
C PHE A 320 1.63 -22.09 3.02
N ALA A 321 2.86 -21.70 2.67
CA ALA A 321 3.56 -22.23 1.49
C ALA A 321 4.48 -23.40 1.88
N PHE A 322 4.47 -24.48 1.09
CA PHE A 322 5.41 -25.58 1.28
C PHE A 322 6.77 -25.24 0.64
N PRO A 323 7.89 -25.81 1.14
CA PRO A 323 9.22 -25.55 0.58
C PRO A 323 9.30 -25.85 -0.93
N GLY A 324 9.69 -24.85 -1.72
CA GLY A 324 9.79 -24.99 -3.19
C GLY A 324 8.53 -24.57 -3.95
N MET A 325 7.49 -24.05 -3.28
CA MET A 325 6.21 -23.70 -3.92
C MET A 325 6.38 -22.71 -5.09
N LEU A 326 7.31 -21.76 -5.00
CA LEU A 326 7.60 -20.79 -6.07
C LEU A 326 8.18 -21.48 -7.30
N VAL A 327 9.08 -22.44 -7.10
CA VAL A 327 9.64 -23.24 -8.20
C VAL A 327 8.53 -24.05 -8.88
N VAL A 328 7.65 -24.68 -8.09
CA VAL A 328 6.51 -25.44 -8.63
C VAL A 328 5.54 -24.52 -9.41
N PHE A 329 5.28 -23.31 -8.91
CA PHE A 329 4.53 -22.29 -9.64
C PHE A 329 5.15 -21.97 -11.01
N LEU A 330 6.46 -21.71 -11.05
CA LEU A 330 7.19 -21.40 -12.29
C LEU A 330 7.16 -22.58 -13.28
N VAL A 331 7.29 -23.82 -12.78
CA VAL A 331 7.15 -25.04 -13.59
C VAL A 331 5.74 -25.14 -14.20
N GLY A 332 4.70 -24.83 -13.42
CA GLY A 332 3.32 -24.81 -13.90
C GLY A 332 3.07 -23.79 -15.00
N LEU A 333 3.59 -22.58 -14.81
CA LEU A 333 3.51 -21.51 -15.80
C LEU A 333 4.26 -21.89 -17.09
N ALA A 334 5.51 -22.35 -16.97
CA ALA A 334 6.33 -22.79 -18.09
C ALA A 334 5.69 -23.95 -18.87
N TYR A 335 5.16 -24.96 -18.16
CA TYR A 335 4.45 -26.08 -18.76
C TYR A 335 3.28 -25.61 -19.62
N LEU A 336 2.47 -24.68 -19.13
CA LEU A 336 1.33 -24.15 -19.90
C LEU A 336 1.77 -23.26 -21.06
N LEU A 337 2.85 -22.47 -20.92
CA LEU A 337 3.41 -21.67 -22.01
C LEU A 337 3.90 -22.53 -23.19
N VAL A 338 4.48 -23.70 -22.88
CA VAL A 338 4.97 -24.66 -23.87
C VAL A 338 3.81 -25.46 -24.48
N THR A 339 2.95 -26.05 -23.66
CA THR A 339 1.91 -27.00 -24.11
C THR A 339 0.64 -26.32 -24.61
N ARG A 340 0.34 -25.09 -24.18
CA ARG A 340 -0.88 -24.36 -24.53
C ARG A 340 -0.59 -23.06 -25.25
N LYS A 341 0.05 -23.16 -26.44
CA LYS A 341 0.44 -22.00 -27.28
C LYS A 341 -0.67 -20.95 -27.46
N ARG A 342 -1.93 -21.38 -27.57
CA ARG A 342 -3.10 -20.49 -27.70
C ARG A 342 -3.31 -19.51 -26.54
N TRP A 343 -2.81 -19.85 -25.36
CA TRP A 343 -2.93 -19.06 -24.12
C TRP A 343 -1.68 -18.23 -23.81
N ARG A 344 -0.65 -18.25 -24.66
CA ARG A 344 0.62 -17.53 -24.42
C ARG A 344 0.46 -16.05 -24.06
N PRO A 345 -0.36 -15.24 -24.77
CA PRO A 345 -0.53 -13.83 -24.40
C PRO A 345 -1.00 -13.67 -22.95
N LEU A 346 -2.00 -14.44 -22.55
CA LEU A 346 -2.53 -14.42 -21.18
C LEU A 346 -1.49 -14.91 -20.16
N LEU A 347 -0.86 -16.05 -20.42
CA LEU A 347 0.09 -16.66 -19.48
C LEU A 347 1.32 -15.75 -19.26
N LEU A 348 1.82 -15.11 -20.33
CA LEU A 348 2.89 -14.13 -20.21
C LEU A 348 2.42 -12.88 -19.45
N ALA A 349 1.23 -12.36 -19.72
CA ALA A 349 0.70 -11.23 -18.97
C ALA A 349 0.50 -11.53 -17.48
N VAL A 350 0.04 -12.73 -17.13
CA VAL A 350 -0.12 -13.13 -15.72
C VAL A 350 1.25 -13.31 -15.05
N GLY A 351 2.21 -13.98 -15.71
CA GLY A 351 3.55 -14.18 -15.16
C GLY A 351 4.34 -12.87 -15.01
N LEU A 352 4.38 -12.05 -16.06
CA LEU A 352 5.03 -10.73 -16.05
C LEU A 352 4.29 -9.77 -15.12
N GLY A 353 2.96 -9.81 -15.09
CA GLY A 353 2.16 -9.00 -14.17
C GLY A 353 2.42 -9.35 -12.71
N PHE A 354 2.49 -10.64 -12.37
CA PHE A 354 2.86 -11.07 -11.02
C PHE A 354 4.28 -10.61 -10.67
N GLY A 355 5.26 -10.81 -11.55
CA GLY A 355 6.64 -10.33 -11.34
C GLY A 355 6.73 -8.80 -11.20
N ALA A 356 5.96 -8.05 -12.00
CA ALA A 356 5.92 -6.59 -11.93
C ALA A 356 5.26 -6.08 -10.64
N VAL A 357 4.21 -6.76 -10.15
CA VAL A 357 3.63 -6.48 -8.82
C VAL A 357 4.66 -6.74 -7.73
N VAL A 358 5.38 -7.87 -7.78
CA VAL A 358 6.43 -8.16 -6.79
C VAL A 358 7.51 -7.09 -6.79
N LEU A 359 7.99 -6.69 -7.98
CA LEU A 359 8.99 -5.65 -8.11
C LEU A 359 8.47 -4.31 -7.56
N SER A 360 7.25 -3.91 -7.92
CA SER A 360 6.65 -2.65 -7.48
C SER A 360 6.45 -2.60 -5.96
N VAL A 361 5.84 -3.63 -5.37
CA VAL A 361 5.61 -3.69 -3.91
C VAL A 361 6.93 -3.71 -3.16
N SER A 362 7.97 -4.35 -3.71
CA SER A 362 9.30 -4.38 -3.08
C SER A 362 9.98 -3.02 -2.99
N THR A 363 9.46 -1.98 -3.65
CA THR A 363 9.93 -0.60 -3.49
C THR A 363 9.31 0.14 -2.30
N LEU A 364 8.52 -0.54 -1.46
CA LEU A 364 7.85 0.05 -0.31
C LEU A 364 8.56 -0.32 1.00
N SER A 365 8.63 0.63 1.94
CA SER A 365 9.12 0.41 3.31
C SER A 365 8.28 -0.57 4.13
N THR A 366 7.01 -0.75 3.75
CA THR A 366 6.07 -1.64 4.43
C THR A 366 5.75 -2.92 3.63
N ALA A 367 6.54 -3.23 2.59
CA ALA A 367 6.27 -4.32 1.64
C ALA A 367 5.99 -5.69 2.31
N LEU A 368 6.75 -6.01 3.36
CA LEU A 368 6.70 -7.30 4.05
C LEU A 368 5.98 -7.25 5.41
N ILE A 369 5.47 -6.08 5.80
CA ILE A 369 4.78 -5.86 7.08
C ILE A 369 3.27 -6.10 6.87
N HIS A 370 2.51 -6.25 7.97
CA HIS A 370 1.06 -6.48 7.96
C HIS A 370 0.70 -7.73 7.15
N GLU A 371 1.36 -8.84 7.48
CA GLU A 371 1.11 -10.16 6.92
C GLU A 371 1.23 -10.22 5.39
N LEU A 372 2.11 -9.41 4.79
CA LEU A 372 2.32 -9.40 3.33
C LEU A 372 1.03 -9.13 2.53
N ARG A 373 0.10 -8.37 3.13
CA ARG A 373 -1.24 -8.09 2.58
C ARG A 373 -1.26 -7.57 1.14
N TYR A 374 -0.20 -6.91 0.68
CA TYR A 374 -0.06 -6.42 -0.70
C TYR A 374 -0.06 -7.54 -1.75
N PHE A 375 0.37 -8.75 -1.36
CA PHE A 375 0.49 -9.90 -2.25
C PHE A 375 -0.75 -10.79 -2.27
N HIS A 376 -1.55 -10.78 -1.19
CA HIS A 376 -2.73 -11.62 -1.03
C HIS A 376 -3.69 -11.58 -2.22
N PRO A 377 -4.00 -10.41 -2.83
CA PRO A 377 -4.92 -10.36 -3.97
C PRO A 377 -4.57 -11.28 -5.14
N PHE A 378 -3.27 -11.56 -5.35
CA PHE A 378 -2.75 -12.31 -6.49
C PHE A 378 -2.51 -13.81 -6.18
N MET A 379 -2.58 -14.19 -4.90
CA MET A 379 -2.41 -15.56 -4.43
C MET A 379 -3.37 -16.59 -5.07
N PRO A 380 -4.63 -16.27 -5.45
CA PRO A 380 -5.49 -17.26 -6.10
C PRO A 380 -4.93 -17.77 -7.43
N LEU A 381 -4.28 -16.88 -8.21
CA LEU A 381 -3.60 -17.28 -9.45
C LEU A 381 -2.30 -18.01 -9.14
N TYR A 382 -1.53 -17.54 -8.15
CA TYR A 382 -0.32 -18.22 -7.70
C TYR A 382 -0.60 -19.69 -7.35
N ILE A 383 -1.59 -19.95 -6.48
CA ILE A 383 -2.02 -21.30 -6.09
C ILE A 383 -2.48 -22.11 -7.31
N LEU A 384 -3.26 -21.52 -8.23
CA LEU A 384 -3.69 -22.22 -9.44
C LEU A 384 -2.48 -22.71 -10.28
N PHE A 385 -1.49 -21.85 -10.49
CA PHE A 385 -0.30 -22.22 -11.28
C PHE A 385 0.61 -23.18 -10.53
N THR A 386 0.66 -23.15 -9.19
CA THR A 386 1.29 -24.20 -8.39
C THR A 386 0.62 -25.56 -8.61
N VAL A 387 -0.72 -25.63 -8.60
CA VAL A 387 -1.45 -26.89 -8.91
C VAL A 387 -1.17 -27.35 -10.34
N CYS A 388 -1.07 -26.42 -11.29
CA CYS A 388 -0.65 -26.73 -12.66
C CYS A 388 0.79 -27.27 -12.71
N GLY A 389 1.68 -26.79 -11.84
CA GLY A 389 3.05 -27.27 -11.66
C GLY A 389 3.10 -28.69 -11.14
N VAL A 390 2.33 -29.01 -10.09
CA VAL A 390 2.20 -30.40 -9.59
C VAL A 390 1.66 -31.31 -10.69
N TYR A 391 0.64 -30.86 -11.42
CA TYR A 391 0.13 -31.60 -12.59
C TYR A 391 1.22 -31.81 -13.65
N ALA A 392 2.03 -30.80 -13.97
CA ALA A 392 3.13 -30.90 -14.92
C ALA A 392 4.21 -31.91 -14.46
N LEU A 393 4.63 -31.82 -13.20
CA LEU A 393 5.60 -32.75 -12.60
C LEU A 393 5.12 -34.19 -12.67
N THR A 394 3.82 -34.44 -12.41
CA THR A 394 3.28 -35.80 -12.49
C THR A 394 3.36 -36.38 -13.90
N ARG A 395 3.28 -35.55 -14.95
CA ARG A 395 3.38 -35.99 -16.34
C ARG A 395 4.80 -36.38 -16.73
N VAL A 396 5.80 -35.79 -16.11
CA VAL A 396 7.23 -36.03 -16.36
C VAL A 396 7.76 -37.17 -15.50
N ALA A 397 7.44 -37.20 -14.21
CA ALA A 397 8.07 -38.08 -13.24
C ALA A 397 7.37 -39.44 -13.06
N PHE A 398 6.09 -39.58 -13.44
CA PHE A 398 5.31 -40.79 -13.18
C PHE A 398 4.87 -41.50 -14.46
N ALA A 399 4.93 -42.84 -14.41
CA ALA A 399 4.35 -43.73 -15.41
C ALA A 399 2.83 -43.50 -15.53
N GLU A 400 2.27 -43.74 -16.71
CA GLU A 400 0.90 -43.32 -17.07
C GLU A 400 -0.18 -43.78 -16.07
N ARG A 401 -0.06 -45.01 -15.56
CA ARG A 401 -0.97 -45.57 -14.54
C ARG A 401 -0.87 -44.84 -13.18
N ALA A 402 0.29 -44.30 -12.83
CA ALA A 402 0.56 -43.65 -11.55
C ALA A 402 0.31 -42.12 -11.56
N ARG A 403 0.23 -41.49 -12.74
CA ARG A 403 0.11 -40.02 -12.88
C ARG A 403 -1.07 -39.43 -12.09
N ARG A 404 -2.26 -40.03 -12.23
CA ARG A 404 -3.48 -39.53 -11.57
C ARG A 404 -3.33 -39.62 -10.05
N ILE A 405 -2.91 -40.78 -9.56
CA ILE A 405 -2.75 -41.03 -8.12
C ILE A 405 -1.68 -40.12 -7.53
N GLY A 406 -0.50 -40.03 -8.17
CA GLY A 406 0.60 -39.18 -7.74
C GLY A 406 0.20 -37.71 -7.63
N MET A 407 -0.60 -37.19 -8.58
CA MET A 407 -1.11 -35.82 -8.51
C MET A 407 -1.98 -35.59 -7.27
N HIS A 408 -2.93 -36.49 -7.00
CA HIS A 408 -3.78 -36.36 -5.82
C HIS A 408 -2.97 -36.48 -4.52
N VAL A 409 -2.01 -37.42 -4.44
CA VAL A 409 -1.14 -37.57 -3.27
C VAL A 409 -0.33 -36.31 -3.00
N LEU A 410 0.34 -35.76 -4.01
CA LEU A 410 1.12 -34.53 -3.86
C LEU A 410 0.23 -33.35 -3.44
N LEU A 411 -0.96 -33.22 -3.99
CA LEU A 411 -1.90 -32.13 -3.63
C LEU A 411 -2.55 -32.34 -2.25
N VAL A 412 -2.70 -33.58 -1.78
CA VAL A 412 -3.06 -33.86 -0.39
C VAL A 412 -1.96 -33.40 0.56
N VAL A 413 -0.68 -33.62 0.22
CA VAL A 413 0.42 -33.09 1.03
C VAL A 413 0.36 -31.56 1.10
N VAL A 414 0.19 -30.88 -0.03
CA VAL A 414 0.01 -29.41 -0.06
C VAL A 414 -1.20 -28.97 0.78
N LEU A 415 -2.33 -29.69 0.67
CA LEU A 415 -3.52 -29.41 1.46
C LEU A 415 -3.24 -29.55 2.97
N LEU A 416 -2.49 -30.57 3.40
CA LEU A 416 -2.15 -30.77 4.80
C LEU A 416 -1.33 -29.61 5.37
N PHE A 417 -0.36 -29.07 4.61
CA PHE A 417 0.36 -27.85 5.01
C PHE A 417 -0.62 -26.69 5.25
N SER A 418 -1.55 -26.43 4.31
CA SER A 418 -2.53 -25.36 4.47
C SER A 418 -3.48 -25.60 5.65
N LEU A 419 -3.92 -26.84 5.90
CA LEU A 419 -4.83 -27.16 6.99
C LEU A 419 -4.17 -27.08 8.37
N VAL A 420 -2.88 -27.41 8.48
CA VAL A 420 -2.12 -27.26 9.73
C VAL A 420 -1.89 -25.78 10.07
N ALA A 421 -1.65 -24.95 9.05
CA ALA A 421 -1.49 -23.50 9.22
C ALA A 421 -2.81 -22.76 9.47
N LEU A 422 -3.94 -23.31 9.03
CA LEU A 422 -5.21 -22.58 9.03
C LEU A 422 -5.63 -22.04 10.42
N PRO A 423 -5.54 -22.82 11.53
CA PRO A 423 -5.85 -22.31 12.86
C PRO A 423 -4.88 -21.22 13.32
N THR A 424 -3.60 -21.27 12.93
CA THR A 424 -2.61 -20.27 13.32
C THR A 424 -2.94 -18.91 12.70
N TRP A 425 -3.41 -18.90 11.45
CA TRP A 425 -3.91 -17.69 10.78
C TRP A 425 -5.18 -17.12 11.41
N GLY A 426 -6.10 -17.97 11.88
CA GLY A 426 -7.29 -17.52 12.60
C GLY A 426 -6.93 -16.88 13.95
N VAL A 427 -6.07 -17.54 14.72
CA VAL A 427 -5.52 -17.01 15.98
C VAL A 427 -4.75 -15.70 15.75
N ARG A 428 -3.99 -15.63 14.65
CA ARG A 428 -3.29 -14.42 14.24
C ARG A 428 -4.26 -13.27 14.02
N LEU A 429 -5.31 -13.45 13.22
CA LEU A 429 -6.35 -12.42 13.00
C LEU A 429 -6.91 -11.90 14.33
N GLY A 430 -7.37 -12.80 15.21
CA GLY A 430 -7.98 -12.40 16.48
C GLY A 430 -7.00 -11.69 17.43
N ARG A 431 -5.73 -12.11 17.47
CA ARG A 431 -4.68 -11.42 18.26
C ARG A 431 -4.40 -10.02 17.72
N GLU A 432 -4.33 -9.85 16.41
CA GLU A 432 -4.03 -8.55 15.78
C GLU A 432 -5.19 -7.59 15.99
N ALA A 433 -6.43 -8.05 15.83
CA ALA A 433 -7.61 -7.25 16.14
C ALA A 433 -7.71 -6.89 17.63
N ALA A 434 -7.35 -7.79 18.54
CA ALA A 434 -7.26 -7.47 19.97
C ALA A 434 -6.15 -6.43 20.25
N THR A 435 -5.03 -6.49 19.52
CA THR A 435 -3.98 -5.46 19.58
C THR A 435 -4.56 -4.10 19.22
N ILE A 436 -5.17 -3.98 18.03
CA ILE A 436 -5.78 -2.72 17.54
C ILE A 436 -6.92 -2.24 18.45
N ARG A 437 -7.68 -3.15 19.06
CA ARG A 437 -8.69 -2.82 20.06
C ARG A 437 -8.04 -2.12 21.25
N ASP A 438 -7.00 -2.71 21.82
CA ASP A 438 -6.34 -2.22 23.05
C ASP A 438 -5.55 -0.92 22.81
N THR A 439 -5.24 -0.61 21.54
CA THR A 439 -4.50 0.59 21.13
C THR A 439 -5.41 1.61 20.46
N ASP A 440 -5.54 1.57 19.14
CA ASP A 440 -6.06 2.65 18.30
C ASP A 440 -7.56 2.88 18.51
N VAL A 441 -8.32 1.80 18.68
CA VAL A 441 -9.76 1.87 18.99
C VAL A 441 -9.99 2.43 20.39
N SER A 442 -9.25 1.92 21.38
CA SER A 442 -9.35 2.41 22.77
C SER A 442 -8.91 3.86 22.89
N LEU A 443 -7.88 4.26 22.15
CA LEU A 443 -7.42 5.64 22.06
C LEU A 443 -8.50 6.54 21.43
N GLY A 444 -9.09 6.13 20.30
CA GLY A 444 -10.20 6.85 19.69
C GLY A 444 -11.37 7.03 20.66
N ALA A 445 -11.79 5.97 21.35
CA ALA A 445 -12.84 6.05 22.37
C ALA A 445 -12.47 6.96 23.55
N TRP A 446 -11.21 6.92 24.01
CA TRP A 446 -10.73 7.81 25.07
C TRP A 446 -10.76 9.27 24.63
N ILE A 447 -10.29 9.57 23.42
CA ILE A 447 -10.32 10.92 22.84
C ILE A 447 -11.75 11.45 22.78
N ASP A 448 -12.69 10.62 22.32
CA ASP A 448 -14.10 11.03 22.20
C ASP A 448 -14.72 11.43 23.55
N GLY A 449 -14.37 10.70 24.61
CA GLY A 449 -14.89 10.91 25.96
C GLY A 449 -14.16 11.96 26.81
N ASN A 450 -12.91 12.31 26.49
CA ASN A 450 -12.05 13.10 27.39
C ASN A 450 -11.55 14.42 26.79
N LEU A 451 -11.43 14.55 25.47
CA LEU A 451 -10.95 15.80 24.86
C LEU A 451 -12.12 16.74 24.51
N PRO A 452 -11.88 18.07 24.44
CA PRO A 452 -12.86 19.03 23.93
C PRO A 452 -13.40 18.65 22.55
N ARG A 453 -14.63 19.08 22.22
CA ARG A 453 -15.30 18.70 20.95
C ARG A 453 -14.69 19.35 19.72
N ASP A 454 -14.13 20.53 19.90
CA ASP A 454 -13.46 21.34 18.89
C ASP A 454 -11.95 21.11 18.84
N ALA A 455 -11.42 20.22 19.69
CA ALA A 455 -9.99 19.91 19.73
C ALA A 455 -9.51 19.27 18.42
N ILE A 456 -8.30 19.67 18.01
CA ILE A 456 -7.58 19.11 16.88
C ILE A 456 -6.49 18.17 17.39
N VAL A 457 -6.46 16.93 16.90
CA VAL A 457 -5.52 15.90 17.37
C VAL A 457 -4.57 15.50 16.26
N ALA A 458 -3.27 15.74 16.44
CA ALA A 458 -2.23 15.19 15.58
C ALA A 458 -1.99 13.72 15.92
N VAL A 459 -1.96 12.84 14.92
CA VAL A 459 -1.90 11.39 15.12
C VAL A 459 -0.86 10.74 14.21
N LYS A 460 -0.25 9.64 14.65
CA LYS A 460 0.55 8.76 13.76
C LYS A 460 -0.36 7.71 13.09
N ASP A 461 -1.11 6.97 13.89
CA ASP A 461 -2.13 6.03 13.38
C ASP A 461 -3.47 6.75 13.27
N VAL A 462 -3.84 7.03 12.02
CA VAL A 462 -4.92 7.97 11.69
C VAL A 462 -6.29 7.29 11.57
N GLY A 463 -6.34 5.97 11.34
CA GLY A 463 -7.55 5.25 11.00
C GLY A 463 -8.59 5.25 12.11
N ALA A 464 -8.36 4.45 13.15
CA ALA A 464 -9.33 4.22 14.21
C ALA A 464 -9.54 5.48 15.05
N VAL A 465 -8.50 6.29 15.23
CA VAL A 465 -8.60 7.56 15.97
C VAL A 465 -9.54 8.54 15.26
N ALA A 466 -9.44 8.69 13.94
CA ALA A 466 -10.39 9.52 13.19
C ALA A 466 -11.81 8.94 13.23
N TYR A 467 -11.93 7.62 13.09
CA TYR A 467 -13.22 6.95 12.97
C TYR A 467 -14.02 6.95 14.28
N PHE A 468 -13.36 6.73 15.42
CA PHE A 468 -14.00 6.67 16.75
C PHE A 468 -13.88 7.95 17.57
N GLY A 469 -12.83 8.75 17.36
CA GLY A 469 -12.52 9.92 18.19
C GLY A 469 -13.46 11.13 17.98
N ASN A 470 -14.14 11.22 16.85
CA ASN A 470 -15.03 12.34 16.49
C ASN A 470 -14.38 13.73 16.63
N ARG A 471 -13.06 13.84 16.48
CA ARG A 471 -12.31 15.11 16.47
C ARG A 471 -11.67 15.29 15.10
N LYS A 472 -11.34 16.53 14.73
CA LYS A 472 -10.51 16.77 13.55
C LYS A 472 -9.13 16.18 13.83
N VAL A 473 -8.63 15.34 12.92
CA VAL A 473 -7.29 14.76 13.04
C VAL A 473 -6.33 15.31 12.00
N ILE A 474 -5.08 15.46 12.40
CA ILE A 474 -3.96 15.80 11.51
C ILE A 474 -3.03 14.59 11.47
N ASP A 475 -2.87 13.99 10.30
CA ASP A 475 -2.04 12.80 10.11
C ASP A 475 -0.58 13.19 9.95
N THR A 476 0.21 12.95 10.99
CA THR A 476 1.64 13.27 11.03
C THR A 476 2.50 12.37 10.15
N ILE A 477 2.02 11.20 9.71
CA ILE A 477 2.69 10.36 8.71
C ILE A 477 2.34 10.84 7.28
N GLY A 478 1.18 11.48 7.13
CA GLY A 478 0.74 12.05 5.85
C GLY A 478 0.09 11.03 4.91
N LEU A 479 -0.58 10.00 5.43
CA LEU A 479 -1.44 9.11 4.64
C LEU A 479 -2.74 9.82 4.23
N ALA A 480 -3.32 10.62 5.11
CA ALA A 480 -4.59 11.31 4.90
C ALA A 480 -4.45 12.83 4.75
N THR A 481 -3.50 13.46 5.44
CA THR A 481 -3.24 14.91 5.34
C THR A 481 -2.23 15.19 4.24
N ASN A 482 -2.63 15.91 3.19
CA ASN A 482 -1.76 16.25 2.06
C ASN A 482 -0.54 17.08 2.53
N GLY A 483 0.62 16.85 1.92
CA GLY A 483 1.86 17.60 2.20
C GLY A 483 2.65 17.14 3.43
N LEU A 484 2.02 16.51 4.43
CA LEU A 484 2.72 16.10 5.64
C LEU A 484 3.65 14.89 5.47
N ALA A 485 3.44 14.05 4.46
CA ALA A 485 4.32 12.90 4.21
C ALA A 485 5.77 13.34 3.94
N GLU A 486 5.96 14.38 3.13
CA GLU A 486 7.28 14.91 2.80
C GLU A 486 7.97 15.52 4.03
N ALA A 487 7.24 16.33 4.80
CA ALA A 487 7.72 16.89 6.05
C ALA A 487 8.13 15.79 7.06
N SER A 488 7.28 14.77 7.24
CA SER A 488 7.57 13.64 8.13
C SER A 488 8.76 12.80 7.67
N ASN A 489 8.92 12.59 6.36
CA ASN A 489 10.04 11.82 5.81
C ASN A 489 11.37 12.59 5.95
N ASN A 490 11.32 13.91 6.06
CA ASN A 490 12.49 14.75 6.29
C ASN A 490 12.93 14.79 7.76
N GLY A 491 12.01 14.58 8.72
CA GLY A 491 12.33 14.48 10.14
C GLY A 491 11.44 15.35 11.02
N THR A 492 11.71 15.34 12.32
CA THR A 492 10.87 16.03 13.32
C THR A 492 10.90 17.55 13.15
N GLY A 493 12.04 18.10 12.72
CA GLY A 493 12.17 19.54 12.48
C GLY A 493 11.21 19.99 11.37
N SER A 494 11.25 19.32 10.23
CA SER A 494 10.39 19.63 9.07
C SER A 494 8.91 19.38 9.36
N LEU A 495 8.58 18.34 10.13
CA LEU A 495 7.21 18.13 10.60
C LEU A 495 6.74 19.28 11.50
N TYR A 496 7.59 19.74 12.44
CA TYR A 496 7.27 20.90 13.28
C TYR A 496 7.06 22.18 12.44
N GLU A 497 7.91 22.43 11.45
CA GLU A 497 7.78 23.57 10.54
C GLU A 497 6.46 23.54 9.78
N ALA A 498 6.08 22.37 9.24
CA ALA A 498 4.81 22.19 8.56
C ALA A 498 3.60 22.43 9.49
N LEU A 499 3.67 21.95 10.74
CA LEU A 499 2.59 22.10 11.72
C LEU A 499 2.50 23.53 12.28
N ARG A 500 3.63 24.21 12.55
CA ARG A 500 3.62 25.57 13.11
C ARG A 500 3.10 26.60 12.09
N LYS A 501 3.30 26.35 10.79
CA LYS A 501 2.81 27.21 9.70
C LYS A 501 1.30 27.16 9.54
N LEU A 502 0.63 26.15 10.11
CA LEU A 502 -0.82 26.14 10.18
C LEU A 502 -1.32 27.39 10.92
N PRO A 503 -2.47 27.98 10.50
CA PRO A 503 -3.11 29.05 11.24
C PRO A 503 -3.26 28.69 12.73
N PRO A 504 -3.10 29.62 13.68
CA PRO A 504 -3.12 29.29 15.11
C PRO A 504 -4.31 28.47 15.58
N GLY A 505 -5.51 28.69 15.00
CA GLY A 505 -6.73 27.92 15.30
C GLY A 505 -6.86 26.59 14.55
N GLU A 506 -5.91 26.24 13.70
CA GLU A 506 -5.84 24.96 12.97
C GLU A 506 -4.65 24.09 13.42
N ARG A 507 -3.82 24.59 14.34
CA ARG A 507 -2.73 23.81 14.94
C ARG A 507 -3.30 22.71 15.84
N PRO A 508 -2.62 21.55 15.96
CA PRO A 508 -3.03 20.52 16.91
C PRO A 508 -3.02 21.03 18.34
N ASP A 509 -4.09 20.76 19.09
CA ASP A 509 -4.18 20.96 20.55
C ASP A 509 -3.59 19.78 21.31
N TYR A 510 -3.65 18.59 20.71
CA TYR A 510 -3.17 17.34 21.29
C TYR A 510 -2.42 16.50 20.26
N PHE A 511 -1.53 15.63 20.75
CA PHE A 511 -0.83 14.64 19.94
C PHE A 511 -1.08 13.25 20.49
N ALA A 512 -1.54 12.33 19.64
CA ALA A 512 -1.65 10.91 19.95
C ALA A 512 -0.61 10.12 19.15
N ILE A 513 0.48 9.76 19.82
CA ILE A 513 1.74 9.36 19.19
C ILE A 513 2.31 8.10 19.82
N TYR A 514 3.17 7.41 19.07
CA TYR A 514 3.96 6.27 19.52
C TYR A 514 5.40 6.36 18.99
N GLU A 515 6.26 5.55 19.58
CA GLU A 515 7.61 5.25 19.10
C GLU A 515 7.77 3.72 19.05
N PRO A 516 8.52 3.15 18.09
CA PRO A 516 9.45 3.78 17.14
C PRO A 516 8.80 4.17 15.79
N GLN A 517 9.59 4.25 14.70
CA GLN A 517 9.13 4.43 13.32
C GLN A 517 8.03 3.41 12.91
N PRO A 518 7.14 3.72 11.95
CA PRO A 518 7.27 4.69 10.83
C PRO A 518 7.02 6.16 11.21
N GLY A 519 7.39 7.05 10.28
CA GLY A 519 7.24 8.51 10.42
C GLY A 519 8.39 9.20 11.17
N ALA A 520 8.24 10.51 11.37
CA ALA A 520 9.18 11.29 12.16
C ALA A 520 9.23 10.81 13.62
N PRO A 521 10.41 10.80 14.27
CA PRO A 521 10.49 10.66 15.71
C PRO A 521 9.70 11.77 16.41
N MET A 522 8.96 11.44 17.45
CA MET A 522 8.12 12.37 18.19
C MET A 522 8.76 12.81 19.51
N ARG A 523 9.73 12.05 20.03
CA ARG A 523 10.47 12.43 21.25
C ARG A 523 11.06 13.86 21.21
N PRO A 524 11.62 14.36 20.09
CA PRO A 524 12.13 15.72 20.03
C PRO A 524 11.07 16.80 20.23
N LEU A 525 9.79 16.54 19.96
CA LEU A 525 8.69 17.48 20.26
C LEU A 525 8.45 17.58 21.78
N VAL A 526 8.60 16.48 22.52
CA VAL A 526 8.56 16.47 23.99
C VAL A 526 9.78 17.20 24.56
N ASP A 527 10.98 16.86 24.07
CA ASP A 527 12.22 17.46 24.57
C ASP A 527 12.32 18.97 24.26
N ALA A 528 11.72 19.41 23.15
CA ALA A 528 11.60 20.84 22.82
C ALA A 528 10.50 21.56 23.63
N GLY A 529 9.65 20.83 24.34
CA GLY A 529 8.52 21.39 25.10
C GLY A 529 7.33 21.83 24.23
N ILE A 530 7.26 21.36 22.98
CA ILE A 530 6.05 21.47 22.14
C ILE A 530 4.97 20.51 22.64
N LEU A 531 5.37 19.37 23.19
CA LEU A 531 4.46 18.48 23.91
C LEU A 531 4.69 18.62 25.42
N GLY A 532 3.63 18.47 26.20
CA GLY A 532 3.71 18.42 27.66
C GLY A 532 4.74 17.39 28.14
N PRO A 533 5.39 17.61 29.29
CA PRO A 533 6.46 16.74 29.79
C PRO A 533 5.95 15.34 30.15
N GLU A 534 4.69 15.23 30.56
CA GLU A 534 4.02 13.98 30.91
C GLU A 534 2.81 13.77 29.98
N PRO A 535 2.56 12.53 29.55
CA PRO A 535 1.37 12.22 28.76
C PRO A 535 0.10 12.34 29.62
N LEU A 536 -0.97 12.89 29.03
CA LEU A 536 -2.32 12.89 29.61
C LEU A 536 -2.87 11.48 29.76
N GLN A 537 -2.49 10.58 28.83
CA GLN A 537 -2.90 9.19 28.83
C GLN A 537 -1.82 8.32 28.18
N THR A 538 -1.58 7.14 28.74
CA THR A 538 -0.76 6.09 28.13
C THR A 538 -1.60 4.82 27.98
N LEU A 539 -1.66 4.28 26.77
CA LEU A 539 -2.32 3.02 26.45
C LEU A 539 -1.24 1.97 26.11
N PRO A 540 -0.88 1.09 27.07
CA PRO A 540 0.06 0.02 26.78
C PRO A 540 -0.60 -1.05 25.91
N VAL A 541 0.16 -1.60 24.97
CA VAL A 541 -0.25 -2.78 24.21
C VAL A 541 -0.29 -3.98 25.17
N ARG A 542 -1.51 -4.47 25.46
CA ARG A 542 -1.72 -5.62 26.36
C ARG A 542 -1.84 -6.94 25.62
N ALA A 543 -2.20 -6.90 24.34
CA ALA A 543 -2.27 -8.09 23.51
C ALA A 543 -0.89 -8.76 23.43
N PRO A 544 -0.81 -10.08 23.68
CA PRO A 544 0.47 -10.79 23.65
C PRO A 544 1.02 -10.82 22.23
N ALA A 545 2.34 -10.69 22.10
CA ALA A 545 3.02 -10.95 20.83
C ALA A 545 2.83 -12.40 20.39
N ASP A 546 3.09 -12.68 19.12
CA ASP A 546 3.15 -14.06 18.65
C ASP A 546 4.41 -14.79 19.16
N LEU A 547 4.56 -16.06 18.79
CA LEU A 547 5.68 -16.90 19.25
C LEU A 547 7.05 -16.41 18.75
N THR A 548 7.08 -15.54 17.74
CA THR A 548 8.28 -14.90 17.20
C THR A 548 8.55 -13.53 17.81
N GLY A 549 7.68 -13.07 18.72
CA GLY A 549 7.74 -11.73 19.29
C GLY A 549 7.12 -10.65 18.40
N PHE A 550 6.45 -11.02 17.31
CA PHE A 550 5.83 -10.08 16.38
C PHE A 550 4.46 -9.60 16.88
N ARG A 551 4.17 -8.32 16.63
CA ARG A 551 2.86 -7.67 16.79
C ARG A 551 2.53 -6.90 15.52
N ILE A 552 1.23 -6.71 15.28
CA ILE A 552 0.78 -5.96 14.10
C ILE A 552 1.13 -4.48 14.16
N VAL A 553 1.27 -3.94 15.37
CA VAL A 553 1.77 -2.59 15.63
C VAL A 553 3.27 -2.64 15.99
N PRO A 554 4.07 -1.64 15.58
CA PRO A 554 5.51 -1.63 15.84
C PRO A 554 5.90 -1.12 17.24
N PHE A 555 4.92 -0.72 18.06
CA PHE A 555 5.11 -0.03 19.33
C PHE A 555 4.60 -0.83 20.54
N GLU A 556 4.99 -0.38 21.73
CA GLU A 556 4.59 -0.97 23.01
C GLU A 556 3.52 -0.14 23.74
N ASP A 557 3.44 1.16 23.45
CA ASP A 557 2.44 2.06 23.99
C ASP A 557 2.06 3.17 23.00
N LEU A 558 0.85 3.69 23.18
CA LEU A 558 0.36 4.94 22.58
C LEU A 558 0.19 5.99 23.68
N LYS A 559 0.58 7.22 23.39
CA LYS A 559 0.54 8.31 24.37
C LYS A 559 -0.18 9.52 23.81
N VAL A 560 -0.99 10.15 24.67
CA VAL A 560 -1.64 11.42 24.37
C VAL A 560 -0.94 12.53 25.12
N TYR A 561 -0.53 13.57 24.42
CA TYR A 561 0.10 14.77 24.98
C TYR A 561 -0.72 16.01 24.64
N GLU A 562 -0.70 16.99 25.54
CA GLU A 562 -1.12 18.36 25.25
C GLU A 562 -0.04 19.09 24.45
N ALA A 563 -0.46 19.91 23.49
CA ALA A 563 0.44 20.69 22.64
C ALA A 563 0.59 22.13 23.14
N HIS A 564 1.82 22.62 23.11
CA HIS A 564 2.25 23.92 23.63
C HIS A 564 2.96 24.70 22.51
N TRP A 565 2.29 25.70 21.96
CA TRP A 565 2.79 26.49 20.82
C TRP A 565 3.36 27.87 21.21
N GLN A 566 3.61 28.14 22.50
CA GLN A 566 3.99 29.48 22.97
C GLN A 566 5.35 29.94 22.42
N LEU A 567 6.28 29.01 22.20
CA LEU A 567 7.60 29.28 21.63
C LEU A 567 7.67 28.99 20.12
N ALA A 568 6.54 28.75 19.46
CA ALA A 568 6.51 28.45 18.04
C ALA A 568 7.05 29.63 17.23
N GLY A 569 8.02 29.36 16.35
CA GLY A 569 8.68 30.40 15.54
C GLY A 569 9.71 31.27 16.28
N SER A 570 9.99 31.00 17.56
CA SER A 570 11.05 31.72 18.30
C SER A 570 12.43 31.62 17.66
N GLY A 571 12.68 30.55 16.87
CA GLY A 571 13.88 30.34 16.07
C GLY A 571 14.12 31.38 14.98
N GLU A 572 13.10 32.04 14.43
CA GLU A 572 13.26 32.94 13.27
C GLU A 572 13.99 34.25 13.61
N ALA A 573 14.01 34.62 14.90
CA ALA A 573 14.64 35.86 15.35
C ALA A 573 16.16 35.83 15.10
N CYS A 574 16.64 36.84 14.37
CA CYS A 574 18.06 37.01 14.11
C CYS A 574 18.84 37.18 15.43
N PRO A 575 19.83 36.32 15.70
CA PRO A 575 20.53 36.33 16.99
C PRO A 575 21.59 37.44 17.11
N VAL A 576 21.85 38.20 16.05
CA VAL A 576 22.88 39.23 16.01
C VAL A 576 22.31 40.54 15.45
N PRO A 577 22.84 41.71 15.86
CA PRO A 577 22.40 42.99 15.33
C PRO A 577 22.83 43.18 13.87
N GLY A 578 21.96 43.80 13.06
CA GLY A 578 22.23 44.22 11.69
C GLY A 578 20.97 44.25 10.83
N ASP A 579 21.10 44.75 9.60
CA ASP A 579 20.02 44.77 8.61
C ASP A 579 19.98 43.41 7.89
N VAL A 580 18.99 42.58 8.22
CA VAL A 580 18.82 41.24 7.64
C VAL A 580 18.24 41.39 6.23
N ARG A 581 19.04 41.01 5.23
CA ARG A 581 18.66 41.01 3.81
C ARG A 581 17.87 39.76 3.44
N ASP A 582 18.22 38.64 4.05
CA ASP A 582 17.66 37.33 3.73
C ASP A 582 17.82 36.35 4.91
N TYR A 583 16.99 35.30 4.93
CA TYR A 583 16.98 34.31 6.00
C TYR A 583 16.63 32.91 5.47
N LEU A 584 17.54 31.96 5.71
CA LEU A 584 17.36 30.55 5.48
C LEU A 584 17.08 29.82 6.79
N ASN A 585 15.94 29.15 6.89
CA ASN A 585 15.62 28.20 7.96
C ASN A 585 15.95 26.76 7.50
N ALA A 586 16.92 26.12 8.15
CA ALA A 586 17.29 24.75 7.85
C ALA A 586 16.29 23.78 8.51
N GLY A 587 15.72 22.88 7.72
CA GLY A 587 14.63 22.00 8.13
C GLY A 587 13.24 22.49 7.70
N ASP A 588 13.06 23.76 7.34
CA ASP A 588 11.83 24.23 6.69
C ASP A 588 11.93 24.02 5.18
N LEU A 589 11.19 23.05 4.64
CA LEU A 589 11.31 22.62 3.25
C LEU A 589 11.06 23.75 2.24
N GLU A 590 10.16 24.69 2.54
CA GLU A 590 9.88 25.83 1.66
C GLU A 590 11.04 26.83 1.68
N SER A 591 11.61 27.08 2.86
CA SER A 591 12.80 27.93 2.99
C SER A 591 14.02 27.27 2.35
N GLU A 592 14.18 25.96 2.47
CA GLU A 592 15.27 25.22 1.83
C GLU A 592 15.15 25.29 0.31
N GLU A 593 13.95 25.07 -0.25
CA GLU A 593 13.70 25.18 -1.69
C GLU A 593 13.97 26.60 -2.21
N SER A 594 13.53 27.65 -1.51
CA SER A 594 13.74 29.03 -1.95
C SER A 594 15.19 29.49 -1.94
N HIS A 595 16.07 28.76 -1.25
CA HIS A 595 17.51 29.05 -1.16
C HIS A 595 18.35 27.98 -1.87
N ASP A 596 17.77 27.13 -2.72
CA ASP A 596 18.49 26.02 -3.39
C ASP A 596 19.34 25.20 -2.39
N TYR A 597 18.83 25.00 -1.17
CA TYR A 597 19.59 24.39 -0.08
C TYR A 597 19.89 22.92 -0.38
N GLU A 598 21.16 22.55 -0.22
CA GLU A 598 21.64 21.19 -0.42
C GLU A 598 22.57 20.78 0.72
N ALA A 599 22.21 19.74 1.47
CA ALA A 599 23.11 19.09 2.41
C ALA A 599 24.11 18.18 1.64
N ARG A 600 25.39 18.56 1.64
CA ARG A 600 26.48 17.86 0.95
C ARG A 600 27.20 16.91 1.91
N MET A 601 26.56 15.78 2.16
CA MET A 601 27.09 14.74 3.06
C MET A 601 28.36 14.09 2.47
N GLU A 602 29.43 13.99 3.27
CA GLU A 602 30.72 13.38 2.84
C GLU A 602 30.63 11.86 2.65
N GLN A 603 29.64 11.22 3.26
CA GLN A 603 29.40 9.79 3.14
C GLN A 603 28.05 9.53 2.46
N PRO A 604 28.01 8.82 1.32
CA PRO A 604 26.76 8.41 0.69
C PRO A 604 25.88 7.60 1.65
N SER A 605 24.56 7.73 1.54
CA SER A 605 23.56 7.08 2.41
C SER A 605 23.42 7.68 3.83
N LEU A 606 24.24 8.65 4.23
CA LEU A 606 23.92 9.46 5.40
C LEU A 606 22.78 10.42 5.06
N GLN A 607 21.71 10.35 5.84
CA GLN A 607 20.52 11.16 5.60
C GLN A 607 20.58 12.43 6.45
N PRO A 608 20.46 13.62 5.84
CA PRO A 608 20.43 14.89 6.55
C PRO A 608 19.05 15.09 7.17
N ASN A 609 18.62 14.21 8.07
CA ASN A 609 17.31 14.34 8.70
C ASN A 609 17.25 15.65 9.49
N SER A 610 16.10 16.31 9.44
CA SER A 610 15.84 17.46 10.28
C SER A 610 15.49 17.02 11.70
N LEU A 611 15.99 17.75 12.68
CA LEU A 611 15.65 17.60 14.09
C LEU A 611 15.02 18.87 14.61
N LEU A 612 14.34 18.75 15.75
CA LEU A 612 13.82 19.87 16.51
C LEU A 612 14.59 19.96 17.82
N ARG A 613 14.99 21.17 18.22
CA ARG A 613 15.68 21.36 19.49
C ARG A 613 15.27 22.67 20.14
N ARG A 614 15.23 22.64 21.47
CA ARG A 614 15.10 23.81 22.32
C ARG A 614 16.41 24.11 23.04
N GLN A 615 16.74 25.38 23.19
CA GLN A 615 17.71 25.87 24.15
C GLN A 615 17.24 27.24 24.65
N ASP A 616 17.14 27.34 25.98
CA ASP A 616 16.55 28.49 26.65
C ASP A 616 15.10 28.73 26.15
N ASP A 617 14.76 29.93 25.69
CA ASP A 617 13.42 30.28 25.17
C ASP A 617 13.33 30.22 23.63
N VAL A 618 14.24 29.49 22.99
CA VAL A 618 14.28 29.35 21.53
C VAL A 618 14.10 27.89 21.13
N ILE A 619 13.14 27.64 20.24
CA ILE A 619 12.90 26.37 19.56
C ILE A 619 13.21 26.57 18.08
N ASP A 620 14.01 25.68 17.53
CA ASP A 620 14.40 25.76 16.13
C ASP A 620 14.53 24.38 15.48
N SER A 621 14.23 24.31 14.19
CA SER A 621 14.51 23.15 13.34
C SER A 621 15.93 23.24 12.79
N GLY A 622 16.56 22.10 12.51
CA GLY A 622 17.87 22.11 11.89
C GLY A 622 18.22 20.80 11.21
N ARG A 623 19.17 20.84 10.27
CA ARG A 623 19.67 19.68 9.52
C ARG A 623 20.94 19.14 10.14
N VAL A 624 21.02 17.82 10.33
CA VAL A 624 22.26 17.16 10.77
C VAL A 624 23.18 16.96 9.58
N ILE A 625 24.34 17.62 9.63
CA ILE A 625 25.33 17.65 8.56
C ILE A 625 26.59 16.89 9.00
N VAL A 626 27.04 15.98 8.14
CA VAL A 626 28.34 15.32 8.23
C VAL A 626 29.06 15.57 6.93
N GLY A 627 29.91 16.59 6.90
CA GLY A 627 30.52 17.11 5.69
C GLY A 627 30.27 18.60 5.51
N GLY A 628 29.46 18.94 4.50
CA GLY A 628 29.18 20.32 4.11
C GLY A 628 27.74 20.56 3.72
N GLU A 629 27.45 21.79 3.33
CA GLU A 629 26.15 22.21 2.79
C GLU A 629 26.34 23.40 1.84
N ALA A 630 25.38 23.60 0.95
CA ALA A 630 25.36 24.71 0.02
C ALA A 630 23.96 25.35 -0.02
N PHE A 631 23.92 26.65 -0.25
CA PHE A 631 22.68 27.42 -0.34
C PHE A 631 22.91 28.75 -1.06
N THR A 632 21.83 29.37 -1.51
CA THR A 632 21.80 30.65 -2.22
C THR A 632 21.29 31.73 -1.28
N ALA A 633 22.00 32.85 -1.19
CA ALA A 633 21.57 34.05 -0.47
C ALA A 633 21.08 35.10 -1.45
N HIS A 634 19.94 35.74 -1.15
CA HIS A 634 19.26 36.71 -2.02
C HIS A 634 19.27 38.12 -1.43
N ASN A 635 18.74 39.07 -2.21
CA ASN A 635 18.50 40.46 -1.80
C ASN A 635 19.75 41.23 -1.29
N LEU A 636 20.93 40.82 -1.75
CA LEU A 636 22.20 41.43 -1.38
C LEU A 636 22.48 42.69 -2.21
N GLN A 637 23.37 43.52 -1.69
CA GLN A 637 23.96 44.69 -2.34
C GLN A 637 25.39 44.35 -2.77
N PRO A 638 25.67 44.30 -4.09
CA PRO A 638 27.01 44.05 -4.60
C PRO A 638 28.05 45.03 -4.05
N GLY A 639 29.27 44.54 -3.81
CA GLY A 639 30.39 45.33 -3.31
C GLY A 639 30.36 45.64 -1.80
N LYS A 640 29.27 45.31 -1.10
CA LYS A 640 29.19 45.44 0.36
C LYS A 640 29.59 44.14 1.06
N PRO A 641 30.38 44.19 2.16
CA PRO A 641 30.66 43.00 2.97
C PRO A 641 29.37 42.34 3.44
N LEU A 642 29.31 41.02 3.39
CA LEU A 642 28.19 40.23 3.87
C LEU A 642 28.58 39.55 5.17
N LYS A 643 27.81 39.75 6.23
CA LYS A 643 27.93 38.95 7.46
C LYS A 643 26.90 37.84 7.43
N ILE A 644 27.37 36.60 7.37
CA ILE A 644 26.55 35.39 7.49
C ILE A 644 26.53 35.01 8.96
N ALA A 645 25.39 35.15 9.62
CA ALA A 645 25.19 34.69 10.99
C ALA A 645 24.50 33.33 10.97
N GLY A 646 25.04 32.35 11.70
CA GLY A 646 24.49 31.00 11.76
C GLY A 646 24.19 30.60 13.19
N ARG A 647 23.03 29.95 13.41
CA ARG A 647 22.77 29.20 14.64
C ARG A 647 23.20 27.76 14.42
N ILE A 648 24.25 27.35 15.10
CA ILE A 648 24.95 26.10 14.80
C ILE A 648 25.26 25.35 16.09
N LEU A 649 24.99 24.05 16.11
CA LEU A 649 25.48 23.11 17.12
C LEU A 649 26.57 22.25 16.48
N ALA A 650 27.80 22.28 16.99
CA ALA A 650 28.92 21.52 16.40
C ALA A 650 29.45 20.46 17.37
N PRO A 651 28.82 19.27 17.47
CA PRO A 651 29.27 18.21 18.37
C PRO A 651 30.56 17.53 17.88
N GLY A 652 30.84 17.59 16.57
CA GLY A 652 32.01 16.97 15.93
C GLY A 652 33.36 17.38 16.50
N GLU A 653 34.39 16.55 16.25
CA GLU A 653 35.78 16.91 16.59
C GLU A 653 36.33 17.95 15.62
N GLU A 654 36.15 17.70 14.32
CA GLU A 654 36.41 18.69 13.28
C GLU A 654 35.25 19.67 13.21
N ARG A 655 35.58 20.96 13.22
CA ARG A 655 34.61 22.07 13.29
C ARG A 655 34.97 23.19 12.34
N SER A 656 35.91 22.95 11.45
CA SER A 656 36.40 23.93 10.50
C SER A 656 35.77 23.63 9.14
N VAL A 657 35.09 24.61 8.56
CA VAL A 657 34.55 24.55 7.20
C VAL A 657 35.14 25.66 6.37
N ARG A 658 35.50 25.38 5.12
CA ARG A 658 35.87 26.41 4.15
C ARG A 658 34.59 27.03 3.62
N VAL A 659 34.58 28.35 3.53
CA VAL A 659 33.47 29.12 2.98
C VAL A 659 33.84 29.51 1.56
N LEU A 660 33.01 29.10 0.60
CA LEU A 660 33.11 29.50 -0.79
C LEU A 660 31.91 30.38 -1.14
N VAL A 661 32.14 31.44 -1.91
CA VAL A 661 31.09 32.29 -2.47
C VAL A 661 31.24 32.30 -3.99
N ASP A 662 30.20 31.88 -4.71
CA ASP A 662 30.21 31.65 -6.15
C ASP A 662 31.43 30.81 -6.61
N GLY A 663 31.78 29.79 -5.80
CA GLY A 663 32.92 28.90 -6.03
C GLY A 663 34.30 29.47 -5.68
N ARG A 664 34.40 30.75 -5.26
CA ARG A 664 35.65 31.35 -4.76
C ARG A 664 35.78 31.15 -3.27
N GLU A 665 36.86 30.51 -2.82
CA GLU A 665 37.17 30.39 -1.39
C GLU A 665 37.46 31.77 -0.78
N VAL A 666 36.71 32.14 0.25
CA VAL A 666 36.81 33.43 0.95
C VAL A 666 37.36 33.31 2.36
N GLY A 667 37.47 32.09 2.90
CA GLY A 667 38.15 31.80 4.16
C GLY A 667 37.68 30.52 4.83
N VAL A 668 38.09 30.33 6.09
CA VAL A 668 37.70 29.20 6.93
C VAL A 668 36.85 29.71 8.08
N TRP A 669 35.67 29.14 8.26
CA TRP A 669 34.80 29.38 9.41
C TRP A 669 35.02 28.29 10.46
N GLN A 670 35.42 28.74 11.66
CA GLN A 670 35.42 27.89 12.84
C GLN A 670 34.00 27.85 13.45
N LEU A 671 33.34 26.70 13.32
CA LEU A 671 32.04 26.45 13.94
C LEU A 671 32.19 26.30 15.46
N GLY A 672 31.13 26.70 16.18
CA GLY A 672 31.11 27.08 17.59
C GLY A 672 32.01 26.31 18.59
N PRO A 673 32.44 26.96 19.69
CA PRO A 673 33.35 26.35 20.66
C PRO A 673 32.71 25.24 21.50
N LYS A 674 31.37 25.19 21.59
CA LYS A 674 30.61 24.29 22.46
C LYS A 674 30.03 23.11 21.68
N ARG A 675 30.11 21.92 22.28
CA ARG A 675 29.68 20.65 21.65
C ARG A 675 28.27 20.22 22.04
N ASP A 676 27.78 20.72 23.17
CA ASP A 676 26.55 20.30 23.83
C ASP A 676 25.39 21.28 23.63
N ARG A 677 25.66 22.48 23.12
CA ARG A 677 24.68 23.56 22.95
C ARG A 677 24.98 24.38 21.71
N TRP A 678 23.96 24.89 21.05
CA TRP A 678 24.18 25.73 19.87
C TRP A 678 24.78 27.07 20.27
N THR A 679 25.56 27.64 19.36
CA THR A 679 26.05 29.01 19.44
C THR A 679 25.63 29.79 18.21
N ASN A 680 25.55 31.11 18.36
CA ASN A 680 25.27 32.03 17.27
C ASN A 680 26.60 32.60 16.81
N GLU A 681 27.14 32.06 15.73
CA GLU A 681 28.43 32.45 15.17
C GLU A 681 28.22 33.32 13.93
N SER A 682 29.25 34.04 13.50
CA SER A 682 29.17 34.77 12.24
C SER A 682 30.47 34.73 11.46
N PHE A 683 30.36 34.64 10.13
CA PHE A 683 31.46 34.75 9.19
C PHE A 683 31.26 35.99 8.31
N THR A 684 32.32 36.77 8.09
CA THR A 684 32.26 37.97 7.25
C THR A 684 32.88 37.67 5.89
N VAL A 685 32.07 37.71 4.85
CA VAL A 685 32.48 37.62 3.46
C VAL A 685 32.92 39.02 2.98
N PRO A 686 34.13 39.15 2.40
CA PRO A 686 34.59 40.40 1.80
C PRO A 686 33.64 40.92 0.72
N GLY A 687 33.44 42.24 0.65
CA GLY A 687 32.52 42.85 -0.32
C GLY A 687 32.91 42.62 -1.78
N ASP A 688 34.20 42.41 -2.09
CA ASP A 688 34.67 42.07 -3.43
C ASP A 688 34.27 40.66 -3.88
N ALA A 689 33.86 39.79 -2.95
CA ALA A 689 33.30 38.48 -3.26
C ALA A 689 31.78 38.53 -3.50
N ILE A 690 31.09 39.61 -3.11
CA ILE A 690 29.65 39.81 -3.35
C ILE A 690 29.47 40.58 -4.67
N THR A 691 29.38 39.83 -5.77
CA THR A 691 29.34 40.42 -7.13
C THR A 691 27.93 40.65 -7.66
N SER A 692 26.92 40.06 -7.01
CA SER A 692 25.51 40.03 -7.42
C SER A 692 24.59 40.21 -6.21
N SER A 693 23.31 40.52 -6.46
CA SER A 693 22.27 40.52 -5.41
C SER A 693 21.87 39.12 -4.96
N THR A 694 22.30 38.10 -5.71
CA THR A 694 22.12 36.69 -5.41
C THR A 694 23.46 36.01 -5.54
N VAL A 695 23.91 35.30 -4.50
CA VAL A 695 25.20 34.59 -4.47
C VAL A 695 25.01 33.18 -3.90
N SER A 696 25.77 32.22 -4.42
CA SER A 696 25.83 30.88 -3.85
C SER A 696 26.89 30.83 -2.75
N VAL A 697 26.54 30.27 -1.60
CA VAL A 697 27.41 30.02 -0.46
C VAL A 697 27.57 28.52 -0.27
N GLU A 698 28.81 28.06 -0.13
CA GLU A 698 29.12 26.67 0.17
C GLU A 698 30.01 26.57 1.42
N LEU A 699 29.59 25.73 2.36
CA LEU A 699 30.38 25.30 3.52
C LEU A 699 30.94 23.91 3.21
N ALA A 700 32.23 23.83 2.87
CA ALA A 700 32.88 22.58 2.49
C ALA A 700 33.90 22.13 3.54
N PRO A 701 34.18 20.82 3.68
CA PRO A 701 35.26 20.37 4.55
C PRO A 701 36.63 20.96 4.17
N VAL A 702 37.42 21.30 5.19
CA VAL A 702 38.82 21.71 5.01
C VAL A 702 39.67 20.54 4.50
N ARG A 703 39.33 19.31 4.91
CA ARG A 703 39.98 18.06 4.52
C ARG A 703 38.94 17.10 3.93
N PRO A 704 38.55 17.28 2.65
CA PRO A 704 37.59 16.39 2.02
C PRO A 704 38.09 14.94 2.06
N MET A 705 37.18 13.98 2.11
CA MET A 705 37.47 12.53 2.11
C MET A 705 38.18 11.97 3.36
N LEU A 706 38.61 12.79 4.32
CA LEU A 706 39.36 12.32 5.50
C LEU A 706 38.59 12.59 6.80
N SER A 707 38.30 11.52 7.54
CA SER A 707 37.76 11.59 8.89
C SER A 707 38.80 12.16 9.88
N PRO A 708 38.38 12.92 10.92
CA PRO A 708 37.01 13.34 11.21
C PRO A 708 36.49 14.39 10.22
N TYR A 709 35.26 14.19 9.74
CA TYR A 709 34.54 15.20 8.95
C TYR A 709 33.95 16.27 9.87
N PRO A 710 33.72 17.50 9.37
CA PRO A 710 32.88 18.44 10.09
C PRO A 710 31.52 17.82 10.37
N GLU A 711 31.12 17.81 11.65
CA GLU A 711 29.82 17.31 12.08
C GLU A 711 29.13 18.38 12.91
N TYR A 712 28.00 18.86 12.40
CA TYR A 712 27.25 19.97 12.97
C TYR A 712 25.77 19.91 12.59
N THR A 713 24.95 20.64 13.32
CA THR A 713 23.55 20.91 13.00
C THR A 713 23.43 22.39 12.66
N SER A 714 23.05 22.69 11.42
CA SER A 714 22.66 24.03 10.99
C SER A 714 21.17 24.21 11.28
N PHE A 715 20.82 25.26 12.03
CA PHE A 715 19.42 25.59 12.33
C PHE A 715 18.90 26.72 11.43
N GLY A 716 19.73 27.73 11.18
CA GLY A 716 19.38 28.77 10.23
C GLY A 716 20.55 29.74 9.98
N TYR A 717 20.44 30.45 8.87
CA TYR A 717 21.41 31.43 8.39
C TYR A 717 20.74 32.77 8.11
N TRP A 718 21.24 33.85 8.72
CA TRP A 718 20.81 35.23 8.47
C TRP A 718 21.90 35.97 7.71
N PHE A 719 21.52 36.61 6.60
CA PHE A 719 22.42 37.34 5.70
C PHE A 719 22.31 38.84 5.95
N ILE A 720 23.39 39.48 6.39
CA ILE A 720 23.36 40.83 6.97
C ILE A 720 24.30 41.78 6.22
N GLN A 721 23.82 42.99 5.85
CA GLN A 721 24.60 44.02 5.14
C GLN A 721 24.26 45.47 5.51
#